data_AF-A0A932W083-F1
#
_entry.id   AF-A0A932W083-F1
#
_cell.length_a   1.000
_cell.length_b   1.000
_cell.length_c   1.000
_cell.angle_alpha   90.00
_cell.angle_beta   90.00
_cell.angle_gamma   90.00
#
_symmetry.space_group_name_H-M   'P 1'
#
loop_
_entity.id
_entity.type
_entity.pdbx_description
1 polymer ?
#
loop_
_entity_poly.entity_id
_entity_poly.type
_entity_poly.pdbx_seq_one_letter_code
_entity_poly.pdbx_strand_id
1 'polypeptide(L)'
;MWSRFPIWLVLIVNVGLWPLHAHACCDTHGGRSAQGYAVSFMPSATPLPQVFVALAAPRRRGNSRQPSQTAPATPAESQIIRQALHTVFAVEESKVPTVKAFIDNEANKPFQTALSDLRSGRNGGGLPGLQSWIGQAKDWYTHNTGIGDVLRQGTAPQSNENQNQIVKQALHTVFALEEQKVPALKVFLDNEANKPFQTALIDLRAGRNGGGLPGLQSWIGQAKDWYTRNTGIGDVLRQGTAPQSNENQNQIVKQALHTVFALEEQKVPALKVFLDNEANKPFQTALSDLRSGRNGGGLPGLQSWIGQAKDWYMHNTGINDFISRSPATLSNEKQIVKQALHAVFAGEEQKVPGLGAYLDSEANPPFQVGLTELRAGRNGGGLAGLQAWIQRGKSWYISNTGIGDIMAKNTLPTVLSLSQDGIPGDKIGIYGTGLDKTCKVAFYNRNGGFTSAAFEMRSADQILAIVPADAGTGPVAVYTDSAEVRSRTNFKVWSGACNDPNITRAIKELLRKTPRGEGSVGQCDPGQYGHYSSYADLSFKIRQRYGYEKGDPPRITGVSPASAQPGNTVTITGNNFVQVQAVIFGNMVAQYRPISAQQITATVPMGAGSGELIVSTLFGDARSSFGVKYPPRITSVMPKDNRLGNPAVVTGSNFQEVIAVKLDGRPVGFSTESSTQISTNIAWGIDNPQGQVEVTTQGGSDRKPLSTNSHPITLNRLGLQENCFGAVGNGCKGSGAELWGIGSEVLPTFPFGCWGEVANGQRKCWITPGSIKHDNCCVRHPGGKNCGGPGKDGKNAGEFNHDGNCVQEWDDAFWDVKNRRAWEAWLLESSPADLTPVASTRYSGGETKSTVNLCAPNGTAISARHNPAFCCAGFGKEYWAPTVEKWIVCGER
;
A
#
# COMPACT_ATOMS: atom_id res chain seq x y z
N MET A 1 7.92 -7.83 -55.37
CA MET A 1 8.24 -6.41 -55.62
C MET A 1 9.46 -6.02 -54.79
N TRP A 2 10.24 -5.02 -55.21
CA TRP A 2 11.60 -4.71 -54.73
C TRP A 2 11.70 -3.42 -53.90
N SER A 3 12.57 -3.41 -52.87
CA SER A 3 13.44 -2.30 -52.36
C SER A 3 13.94 -2.72 -50.94
N ARG A 4 15.22 -2.80 -50.52
CA ARG A 4 16.54 -2.18 -50.86
C ARG A 4 16.52 -0.65 -50.70
N PHE A 5 17.41 0.05 -49.97
CA PHE A 5 18.75 -0.20 -49.35
C PHE A 5 19.00 0.93 -48.26
N PRO A 6 20.22 1.39 -47.86
CA PRO A 6 21.24 0.75 -47.00
C PRO A 6 21.77 1.65 -45.82
N ILE A 7 22.81 1.17 -45.15
CA ILE A 7 23.64 1.83 -44.10
C ILE A 7 24.71 2.78 -44.72
N TRP A 8 25.16 3.83 -44.01
CA TRP A 8 26.58 4.29 -44.04
C TRP A 8 27.02 4.96 -42.71
N LEU A 9 28.31 4.79 -42.37
CA LEU A 9 29.06 5.48 -41.29
C LEU A 9 29.65 6.82 -41.78
N VAL A 10 30.13 7.67 -40.86
CA VAL A 10 31.49 8.28 -40.85
C VAL A 10 31.75 9.09 -39.56
N LEU A 11 32.99 9.08 -39.05
CA LEU A 11 33.48 9.83 -37.88
C LEU A 11 34.10 11.20 -38.25
N ILE A 12 33.97 12.19 -37.36
CA ILE A 12 34.96 13.25 -36.97
C ILE A 12 34.60 13.63 -35.50
N VAL A 13 35.36 13.48 -34.40
CA VAL A 13 36.78 13.79 -34.00
C VAL A 13 37.00 15.32 -33.85
N ASN A 14 37.08 15.95 -32.66
CA ASN A 14 38.16 15.81 -31.66
C ASN A 14 38.03 16.81 -30.46
N VAL A 15 38.74 16.53 -29.34
CA VAL A 15 39.21 17.41 -28.20
C VAL A 15 38.21 18.38 -27.53
N GLY A 16 38.12 18.57 -26.21
CA GLY A 16 38.81 18.10 -24.97
C GLY A 16 38.09 18.78 -23.76
N LEU A 17 38.39 18.62 -22.47
CA LEU A 17 39.52 18.07 -21.70
C LEU A 17 39.00 17.44 -20.38
N TRP A 18 39.84 16.62 -19.73
CA TRP A 18 39.66 15.98 -18.41
C TRP A 18 39.83 16.98 -17.21
N PRO A 19 39.55 16.66 -15.91
CA PRO A 19 39.64 15.33 -15.28
C PRO A 19 38.69 14.92 -14.11
N LEU A 20 38.73 13.61 -13.79
CA LEU A 20 38.74 12.90 -12.48
C LEU A 20 37.78 13.23 -11.31
N HIS A 21 36.92 12.24 -11.00
CA HIS A 21 36.84 11.46 -9.75
C HIS A 21 37.24 12.05 -8.36
N ALA A 22 36.24 11.99 -7.46
CA ALA A 22 36.25 11.26 -6.17
C ALA A 22 36.95 11.79 -4.88
N HIS A 23 36.09 12.01 -3.88
CA HIS A 23 36.14 11.53 -2.47
C HIS A 23 37.20 12.03 -1.44
N ALA A 24 36.62 12.57 -0.35
CA ALA A 24 36.85 12.23 1.07
C ALA A 24 38.06 12.78 1.87
N CYS A 25 37.69 13.59 2.87
CA CYS A 25 38.21 13.83 4.23
C CYS A 25 39.46 13.11 4.77
N CYS A 26 40.28 13.92 5.47
CA CYS A 26 40.96 13.69 6.78
C CYS A 26 41.52 15.09 7.23
N ASP A 27 41.85 15.44 8.49
CA ASP A 27 41.92 14.66 9.73
C ASP A 27 41.96 15.52 11.04
N THR A 28 41.55 14.91 12.17
CA THR A 28 42.03 15.06 13.58
C THR A 28 42.13 16.38 14.40
N HIS A 29 42.13 16.16 15.74
CA HIS A 29 42.53 16.98 16.90
C HIS A 29 41.51 17.99 17.48
N GLY A 30 41.35 18.15 18.82
CA GLY A 30 41.86 17.36 19.96
C GLY A 30 41.84 18.13 21.31
N GLY A 31 41.55 17.46 22.43
CA GLY A 31 42.15 17.74 23.76
C GLY A 31 41.54 18.77 24.74
N ARG A 32 40.99 18.22 25.85
CA ARG A 32 41.24 18.58 27.29
C ARG A 32 40.77 19.92 27.94
N SER A 33 40.01 19.74 29.04
CA SER A 33 40.11 20.41 30.37
C SER A 33 39.77 21.93 30.48
N ALA A 34 39.36 22.49 31.64
CA ALA A 34 39.47 22.04 33.04
C ALA A 34 38.32 22.51 33.98
N GLN A 35 38.47 22.16 35.26
CA GLN A 35 37.55 22.31 36.41
C GLN A 35 37.30 23.76 36.91
N GLY A 36 36.25 23.94 37.72
CA GLY A 36 36.06 25.09 38.63
C GLY A 36 34.94 24.82 39.66
N TYR A 37 35.21 25.03 40.95
CA TYR A 37 34.34 24.66 42.09
C TYR A 37 33.44 25.80 42.60
N ALA A 38 32.26 25.43 43.18
CA ALA A 38 31.56 25.95 44.38
C ALA A 38 31.47 27.49 44.65
N VAL A 39 30.58 28.07 45.47
CA VAL A 39 30.06 27.70 46.81
C VAL A 39 28.68 28.36 47.06
N SER A 40 27.87 27.75 47.93
CA SER A 40 26.54 28.21 48.41
C SER A 40 26.58 29.46 49.30
N PHE A 41 25.43 30.09 49.60
CA PHE A 41 24.99 30.40 50.98
C PHE A 41 23.50 30.82 51.05
N MET A 42 22.83 30.45 52.15
CA MET A 42 21.46 30.84 52.57
C MET A 42 21.55 32.08 53.52
N PRO A 43 20.58 32.48 54.41
CA PRO A 43 19.21 31.98 54.69
C PRO A 43 18.11 33.01 55.08
N SER A 44 16.89 32.48 55.37
CA SER A 44 15.94 32.88 56.44
C SER A 44 15.17 34.22 56.39
N ALA A 45 13.98 34.40 57.00
CA ALA A 45 12.89 33.48 57.42
C ALA A 45 11.64 34.27 57.95
N THR A 46 10.41 33.78 57.72
CA THR A 46 9.21 33.67 58.64
C THR A 46 8.70 34.88 59.52
N PRO A 47 7.53 34.81 60.23
CA PRO A 47 6.13 34.54 59.78
C PRO A 47 4.97 35.34 60.51
N LEU A 48 3.73 35.28 59.98
CA LEU A 48 2.41 35.22 60.71
C LEU A 48 1.91 36.46 61.57
N PRO A 49 0.71 36.45 62.25
CA PRO A 49 -0.62 36.79 61.68
C PRO A 49 -1.62 37.63 62.58
N GLN A 50 -2.94 37.66 62.23
CA GLN A 50 -4.17 37.97 63.04
C GLN A 50 -4.70 39.42 63.16
N VAL A 51 -5.95 39.77 63.62
CA VAL A 51 -7.40 39.37 63.43
C VAL A 51 -8.29 40.50 64.09
N PHE A 52 -9.63 40.53 63.85
CA PHE A 52 -10.73 41.29 64.55
C PHE A 52 -11.09 42.73 64.04
N VAL A 53 -12.31 43.32 64.21
CA VAL A 53 -13.77 42.94 64.12
C VAL A 53 -14.66 44.14 64.60
N ALA A 54 -15.99 44.11 64.35
CA ALA A 54 -17.11 44.94 64.93
C ALA A 54 -17.60 46.20 64.13
N LEU A 55 -18.86 46.28 63.64
CA LEU A 55 -20.17 46.72 64.26
C LEU A 55 -20.33 48.28 64.39
N ALA A 56 -21.47 48.98 64.18
CA ALA A 56 -22.87 48.67 63.78
C ALA A 56 -23.60 49.92 63.15
N ALA A 57 -24.91 49.84 62.85
CA ALA A 57 -25.77 50.84 62.14
C ALA A 57 -26.57 51.79 63.11
N PRO A 58 -27.74 52.46 62.81
CA PRO A 58 -28.50 52.78 61.56
C PRO A 58 -29.18 54.20 61.49
N ARG A 59 -29.86 54.57 60.36
CA ARG A 59 -31.27 55.14 60.30
C ARG A 59 -31.76 55.55 58.90
N ARG A 60 -33.10 55.63 58.72
CA ARG A 60 -33.85 55.94 57.47
C ARG A 60 -34.37 57.40 57.39
N ARG A 61 -34.54 57.92 56.17
CA ARG A 61 -35.73 58.66 55.67
C ARG A 61 -35.62 58.81 54.14
N GLY A 62 -36.74 58.93 53.43
CA GLY A 62 -36.75 59.14 51.97
C GLY A 62 -37.78 60.18 51.53
N ASN A 63 -37.69 60.64 50.27
CA ASN A 63 -38.84 61.04 49.45
C ASN A 63 -38.45 61.34 47.99
N SER A 64 -39.42 61.18 47.10
CA SER A 64 -39.37 61.44 45.66
C SER A 64 -39.54 62.92 45.30
N ARG A 65 -38.86 63.41 44.23
CA ARG A 65 -39.26 64.60 43.44
C ARG A 65 -38.86 64.45 41.97
N GLN A 66 -39.73 64.91 41.07
CA GLN A 66 -39.42 65.15 39.64
C GLN A 66 -38.58 66.44 39.48
N PRO A 67 -37.87 66.64 38.35
CA PRO A 67 -37.14 67.88 38.07
C PRO A 67 -38.05 68.97 37.47
N SER A 68 -37.86 70.21 37.92
CA SER A 68 -38.47 71.42 37.36
C SER A 68 -37.71 71.94 36.13
N GLN A 69 -38.43 72.44 35.13
CA GLN A 69 -37.83 73.11 33.97
C GLN A 69 -37.33 74.53 34.34
N THR A 70 -36.14 74.90 33.86
CA THR A 70 -35.54 76.23 33.99
C THR A 70 -35.91 77.13 32.80
N ALA A 71 -36.09 78.44 33.05
CA ALA A 71 -36.41 79.41 32.00
C ALA A 71 -35.24 79.61 31.01
N PRO A 72 -35.51 79.79 29.70
CA PRO A 72 -34.48 79.86 28.66
C PRO A 72 -33.50 81.04 28.84
N ALA A 73 -32.35 80.94 28.19
CA ALA A 73 -31.33 81.99 28.15
C ALA A 73 -31.78 83.18 27.29
N THR A 74 -31.37 84.39 27.68
CA THR A 74 -31.43 85.56 26.79
C THR A 74 -30.25 85.53 25.81
N PRO A 75 -30.34 86.18 24.63
CA PRO A 75 -29.26 86.16 23.64
C PRO A 75 -27.89 86.63 24.18
N ALA A 76 -27.89 87.61 25.08
CA ALA A 76 -26.68 88.12 25.73
C ALA A 76 -26.07 87.09 26.71
N GLU A 77 -26.90 86.39 27.49
CA GLU A 77 -26.44 85.28 28.33
C GLU A 77 -25.87 84.15 27.48
N SER A 78 -26.56 83.75 26.40
CA SER A 78 -26.10 82.72 25.48
C SER A 78 -24.75 83.04 24.85
N GLN A 79 -24.52 84.30 24.45
CA GLN A 79 -23.24 84.73 23.90
C GLN A 79 -22.11 84.64 24.94
N ILE A 80 -22.36 85.11 26.17
CA ILE A 80 -21.39 85.03 27.28
C ILE A 80 -21.05 83.57 27.62
N ILE A 81 -22.05 82.69 27.66
CA ILE A 81 -21.87 81.26 27.99
C ILE A 81 -21.06 80.54 26.91
N ARG A 82 -21.40 80.73 25.63
CA ARG A 82 -20.62 80.15 24.51
C ARG A 82 -19.17 80.62 24.56
N GLN A 83 -18.95 81.93 24.72
CA GLN A 83 -17.61 82.49 24.75
C GLN A 83 -16.81 82.00 25.99
N ALA A 84 -17.45 81.78 27.14
CA ALA A 84 -16.79 81.21 28.31
C ALA A 84 -16.42 79.74 28.11
N LEU A 85 -17.37 78.91 27.67
CA LEU A 85 -17.17 77.48 27.44
C LEU A 85 -16.11 77.24 26.35
N HIS A 86 -16.19 77.94 25.22
CA HIS A 86 -15.18 77.84 24.15
C HIS A 86 -13.78 78.28 24.58
N THR A 87 -13.67 79.24 25.50
CA THR A 87 -12.36 79.66 26.01
C THR A 87 -11.74 78.59 26.91
N VAL A 88 -12.53 78.01 27.82
CA VAL A 88 -12.03 77.02 28.80
C VAL A 88 -11.77 75.65 28.17
N PHE A 89 -12.57 75.26 27.17
CA PHE A 89 -12.48 73.98 26.47
C PHE A 89 -11.80 74.05 25.08
N ALA A 90 -11.11 75.14 24.75
CA ALA A 90 -10.42 75.31 23.46
C ALA A 90 -9.43 74.16 23.10
N VAL A 91 -8.74 73.61 24.11
CA VAL A 91 -7.81 72.49 23.92
C VAL A 91 -8.55 71.18 23.66
N GLU A 92 -9.70 71.00 24.29
CA GLU A 92 -10.59 69.85 24.14
C GLU A 92 -11.31 69.87 22.79
N GLU A 93 -11.77 71.03 22.34
CA GLU A 93 -12.38 71.23 21.02
C GLU A 93 -11.40 71.02 19.87
N SER A 94 -10.15 71.49 20.00
CA SER A 94 -9.13 71.27 18.97
C SER A 94 -8.74 69.78 18.83
N LYS A 95 -8.94 68.98 19.88
CA LYS A 95 -8.76 67.52 19.86
C LYS A 95 -10.01 66.75 19.43
N VAL A 96 -11.19 67.28 19.74
CA VAL A 96 -12.48 66.62 19.53
C VAL A 96 -13.52 67.63 19.01
N PRO A 97 -13.71 67.75 17.68
CA PRO A 97 -14.62 68.73 17.09
C PRO A 97 -16.08 68.61 17.53
N THR A 98 -16.52 67.41 17.95
CA THR A 98 -17.88 67.18 18.48
C THR A 98 -18.13 67.84 19.83
N VAL A 99 -17.08 68.15 20.62
CA VAL A 99 -17.20 68.93 21.86
C VAL A 99 -17.77 70.32 21.55
N LYS A 100 -17.32 70.96 20.46
CA LYS A 100 -17.81 72.29 20.04
C LYS A 100 -19.33 72.28 19.85
N ALA A 101 -19.83 71.36 19.02
CA ALA A 101 -21.26 71.23 18.76
C ALA A 101 -22.08 70.84 20.01
N PHE A 102 -21.47 70.09 20.95
CA PHE A 102 -22.13 69.69 22.19
C PHE A 102 -22.29 70.85 23.17
N ILE A 103 -21.30 71.74 23.30
CA ILE A 103 -21.38 72.91 24.18
C ILE A 103 -22.10 74.11 23.55
N ASP A 104 -22.16 74.19 22.21
CA ASP A 104 -22.97 75.16 21.46
C ASP A 104 -24.50 74.90 21.54
N ASN A 105 -24.92 73.71 21.97
CA ASN A 105 -26.33 73.36 22.05
C ASN A 105 -26.90 73.76 23.42
N GLU A 106 -27.80 74.73 23.42
CA GLU A 106 -28.35 75.33 24.64
C GLU A 106 -29.20 74.37 25.48
N ALA A 107 -29.71 73.29 24.89
CA ALA A 107 -30.45 72.24 25.61
C ALA A 107 -29.53 71.32 26.42
N ASN A 108 -28.22 71.30 26.15
CA ASN A 108 -27.30 70.38 26.80
C ASN A 108 -26.89 70.87 28.20
N LYS A 109 -26.62 69.90 29.08
CA LYS A 109 -26.23 70.13 30.48
C LYS A 109 -25.06 71.12 30.68
N PRO A 110 -23.99 71.19 29.86
CA PRO A 110 -22.90 72.13 30.11
C PRO A 110 -23.35 73.57 29.97
N PHE A 111 -24.16 73.84 28.95
CA PHE A 111 -24.75 75.15 28.71
C PHE A 111 -25.75 75.52 29.81
N GLN A 112 -26.66 74.62 30.17
CA GLN A 112 -27.63 74.85 31.26
C GLN A 112 -26.96 75.05 32.63
N THR A 113 -25.85 74.35 32.89
CA THR A 113 -25.08 74.53 34.13
C THR A 113 -24.33 75.86 34.12
N ALA A 114 -23.72 76.25 33.00
CA ALA A 114 -23.08 77.55 32.84
C ALA A 114 -24.09 78.72 32.92
N LEU A 115 -25.31 78.54 32.40
CA LEU A 115 -26.43 79.48 32.57
C LEU A 115 -26.82 79.63 34.05
N SER A 116 -26.91 78.52 34.78
CA SER A 116 -27.18 78.53 36.22
C SER A 116 -26.06 79.19 37.01
N ASP A 117 -24.79 78.92 36.69
CA ASP A 117 -23.64 79.53 37.36
C ASP A 117 -23.55 81.03 37.07
N LEU A 118 -23.73 81.45 35.80
CA LEU A 118 -23.78 82.86 35.39
C LEU A 118 -24.90 83.63 36.11
N ARG A 119 -26.12 83.09 36.13
CA ARG A 119 -27.27 83.70 36.85
C ARG A 119 -27.09 83.69 38.37
N SER A 120 -26.27 82.78 38.92
CA SER A 120 -25.95 82.75 40.36
C SER A 120 -24.84 83.72 40.77
N GLY A 121 -24.17 84.38 39.83
CA GLY A 121 -23.18 85.44 40.10
C GLY A 121 -21.86 84.97 40.73
N ARG A 122 -21.54 83.67 40.69
CA ARG A 122 -20.28 83.14 41.25
C ARG A 122 -19.06 83.75 40.55
N ASN A 123 -18.03 84.05 41.34
CA ASN A 123 -16.79 84.70 40.91
C ASN A 123 -16.97 86.00 40.09
N GLY A 124 -17.93 86.85 40.47
CA GLY A 124 -18.02 88.24 40.02
C GLY A 124 -18.94 88.49 38.82
N GLY A 125 -19.49 87.44 38.20
CA GLY A 125 -20.45 87.55 37.10
C GLY A 125 -19.84 88.00 35.76
N GLY A 126 -20.63 87.87 34.69
CA GLY A 126 -20.19 88.17 33.33
C GLY A 126 -19.10 87.21 32.82
N LEU A 127 -18.54 87.53 31.64
CA LEU A 127 -17.63 86.65 30.90
C LEU A 127 -16.33 86.29 31.68
N PRO A 128 -15.56 87.24 32.26
CA PRO A 128 -14.30 86.90 32.91
C PRO A 128 -14.49 86.07 34.19
N GLY A 129 -15.54 86.39 34.96
CA GLY A 129 -15.90 85.65 36.16
C GLY A 129 -16.33 84.21 35.85
N LEU A 130 -17.17 84.04 34.82
CA LEU A 130 -17.62 82.73 34.35
C LEU A 130 -16.46 81.91 33.78
N GLN A 131 -15.56 82.51 32.99
CA GLN A 131 -14.34 81.85 32.49
C GLN A 131 -13.44 81.38 33.64
N SER A 132 -13.21 82.22 34.65
CA SER A 132 -12.40 81.85 35.82
C SER A 132 -13.04 80.73 36.64
N TRP A 133 -14.36 80.80 36.86
CA TRP A 133 -15.11 79.77 37.60
C TRP A 133 -15.12 78.42 36.86
N ILE A 134 -15.50 78.39 35.57
CA ILE A 134 -15.50 77.17 34.76
C ILE A 134 -14.06 76.63 34.58
N GLY A 135 -13.05 77.51 34.51
CA GLY A 135 -11.64 77.12 34.49
C GLY A 135 -11.19 76.41 35.77
N GLN A 136 -11.53 76.95 36.95
CA GLN A 136 -11.25 76.32 38.25
C GLN A 136 -12.07 75.01 38.44
N ALA A 137 -13.30 74.98 37.95
CA ALA A 137 -14.19 73.82 38.01
C ALA A 137 -14.11 72.92 36.78
N LYS A 138 -13.04 73.00 35.95
CA LYS A 138 -12.99 72.35 34.63
C LYS A 138 -13.14 70.83 34.71
N ASP A 139 -12.49 70.20 35.67
CA ASP A 139 -12.62 68.76 35.91
C ASP A 139 -14.04 68.38 36.35
N TRP A 140 -14.67 69.20 37.19
CA TRP A 140 -16.04 68.98 37.63
C TRP A 140 -17.03 69.13 36.48
N TYR A 141 -16.89 70.17 35.65
CA TYR A 141 -17.69 70.36 34.44
C TYR A 141 -17.52 69.18 33.49
N THR A 142 -16.29 68.73 33.27
CA THR A 142 -15.97 67.56 32.44
C THR A 142 -16.72 66.31 32.91
N HIS A 143 -16.66 65.99 34.20
CA HIS A 143 -17.28 64.76 34.72
C HIS A 143 -18.81 64.84 34.88
N ASN A 144 -19.39 66.00 35.19
CA ASN A 144 -20.79 66.10 35.62
C ASN A 144 -21.75 66.63 34.55
N THR A 145 -21.25 67.29 33.50
CA THR A 145 -22.10 67.90 32.45
C THR A 145 -22.18 67.09 31.15
N GLY A 146 -21.48 65.95 31.05
CA GLY A 146 -21.43 65.11 29.85
C GLY A 146 -20.35 65.51 28.85
N ILE A 147 -19.59 66.59 29.08
CA ILE A 147 -18.40 66.92 28.26
C ILE A 147 -17.40 65.75 28.27
N GLY A 148 -17.20 65.10 29.42
CA GLY A 148 -16.36 63.91 29.56
C GLY A 148 -16.89 62.68 28.83
N ASP A 149 -18.20 62.59 28.57
CA ASP A 149 -18.78 61.54 27.72
C ASP A 149 -18.48 61.83 26.25
N VAL A 150 -18.66 63.07 25.80
CA VAL A 150 -18.35 63.48 24.41
C VAL A 150 -16.85 63.45 24.14
N LEU A 151 -16.01 63.80 25.11
CA LEU A 151 -14.56 63.60 25.04
C LEU A 151 -14.21 62.13 24.92
N ARG A 152 -14.80 61.24 25.73
CA ARG A 152 -14.59 59.78 25.60
C ARG A 152 -15.13 59.22 24.27
N GLN A 153 -16.23 59.75 23.74
CA GLN A 153 -16.81 59.34 22.46
C GLN A 153 -16.12 59.93 21.23
N GLY A 154 -15.38 61.03 21.39
CA GLY A 154 -14.68 61.72 20.29
C GLY A 154 -13.16 61.56 20.31
N THR A 155 -12.57 61.11 21.42
CA THR A 155 -11.27 60.40 21.43
C THR A 155 -11.44 58.90 21.22
N ALA A 156 -12.68 58.37 21.27
CA ALA A 156 -12.96 57.06 20.71
C ALA A 156 -12.67 57.09 19.20
N PRO A 157 -11.84 56.18 18.68
CA PRO A 157 -11.50 56.20 17.27
C PRO A 157 -12.75 55.99 16.41
N GLN A 158 -12.97 56.90 15.46
CA GLN A 158 -14.10 56.84 14.54
C GLN A 158 -13.89 55.75 13.48
N SER A 159 -14.91 54.93 13.26
CA SER A 159 -14.86 53.58 12.65
C SER A 159 -14.20 52.51 13.53
N ASN A 160 -14.74 51.28 13.46
CA ASN A 160 -14.15 50.11 14.11
C ASN A 160 -12.69 49.88 13.66
N GLU A 161 -12.38 50.22 12.42
CA GLU A 161 -11.06 50.05 11.82
C GLU A 161 -10.00 50.91 12.53
N ASN A 162 -10.27 52.18 12.82
CA ASN A 162 -9.35 53.01 13.62
C ASN A 162 -9.22 52.54 15.08
N GLN A 163 -10.26 51.92 15.67
CA GLN A 163 -10.16 51.32 17.01
C GLN A 163 -9.20 50.14 16.98
N ASN A 164 -9.34 49.30 15.96
CA ASN A 164 -8.50 48.14 15.77
C ASN A 164 -7.04 48.52 15.52
N GLN A 165 -6.76 49.55 14.71
CA GLN A 165 -5.39 50.04 14.51
C GLN A 165 -4.73 50.51 15.81
N ILE A 166 -5.46 51.25 16.66
CA ILE A 166 -4.94 51.71 17.95
C ILE A 166 -4.69 50.54 18.92
N VAL A 167 -5.54 49.52 18.92
CA VAL A 167 -5.32 48.30 19.72
C VAL A 167 -4.07 47.53 19.25
N LYS A 168 -3.90 47.32 17.94
CA LYS A 168 -2.69 46.67 17.38
C LYS A 168 -1.45 47.46 17.78
N GLN A 169 -1.43 48.76 17.51
CA GLN A 169 -0.29 49.61 17.81
C GLN A 169 0.05 49.63 19.29
N ALA A 170 -0.93 49.61 20.19
CA ALA A 170 -0.69 49.52 21.63
C ALA A 170 -0.05 48.18 22.04
N LEU A 171 -0.63 47.05 21.60
CA LEU A 171 -0.13 45.71 21.93
C LEU A 171 1.28 45.49 21.39
N HIS A 172 1.53 45.80 20.11
CA HIS A 172 2.85 45.68 19.50
C HIS A 172 3.91 46.56 20.16
N THR A 173 3.53 47.75 20.67
CA THR A 173 4.47 48.61 21.39
C THR A 173 4.86 48.00 22.74
N VAL A 174 3.89 47.47 23.51
CA VAL A 174 4.15 46.95 24.85
C VAL A 174 4.85 45.59 24.83
N PHE A 175 4.63 44.77 23.80
CA PHE A 175 5.20 43.43 23.64
C PHE A 175 6.33 43.35 22.59
N ALA A 176 6.90 44.49 22.15
CA ALA A 176 7.91 44.53 21.09
C ALA A 176 9.15 43.63 21.33
N LEU A 177 9.63 43.53 22.58
CA LEU A 177 10.79 42.70 22.95
C LEU A 177 10.45 41.20 22.94
N GLU A 178 9.20 40.88 23.26
CA GLU A 178 8.65 39.53 23.23
C GLU A 178 8.40 39.05 21.80
N GLU A 179 7.91 39.94 20.91
CA GLU A 179 7.72 39.66 19.48
C GLU A 179 9.03 39.40 18.74
N GLN A 180 10.10 40.11 19.09
CA GLN A 180 11.45 39.84 18.56
C GLN A 180 11.94 38.43 18.90
N LYS A 181 11.53 37.87 20.05
CA LYS A 181 11.92 36.53 20.50
C LYS A 181 10.99 35.44 20.00
N VAL A 182 9.70 35.76 19.83
CA VAL A 182 8.65 34.83 19.38
C VAL A 182 7.84 35.50 18.27
N PRO A 183 8.22 35.35 16.99
CA PRO A 183 7.53 35.98 15.87
C PRO A 183 6.05 35.58 15.72
N ALA A 184 5.67 34.42 16.26
CA ALA A 184 4.27 33.99 16.33
C ALA A 184 3.40 34.88 17.24
N LEU A 185 4.00 35.56 18.23
CA LEU A 185 3.27 36.49 19.10
C LEU A 185 2.72 37.67 18.31
N LYS A 186 3.46 38.18 17.31
CA LYS A 186 2.97 39.28 16.47
C LYS A 186 1.64 38.90 15.78
N VAL A 187 1.59 37.75 15.12
CA VAL A 187 0.37 37.24 14.44
C VAL A 187 -0.77 37.00 15.44
N PHE A 188 -0.45 36.57 16.67
CA PHE A 188 -1.44 36.38 17.71
C PHE A 188 -2.04 37.71 18.23
N LEU A 189 -1.25 38.78 18.26
CA LEU A 189 -1.68 40.12 18.69
C LEU A 189 -2.36 40.92 17.56
N ASP A 190 -2.00 40.69 16.30
CA ASP A 190 -2.66 41.25 15.11
C ASP A 190 -4.10 40.72 14.92
N ASN A 191 -4.39 39.50 15.38
CA ASN A 191 -5.68 38.84 15.18
C ASN A 191 -6.74 39.36 16.16
N GLU A 192 -7.74 40.02 15.60
CA GLU A 192 -8.78 40.74 16.32
C GLU A 192 -9.70 39.84 17.15
N ALA A 193 -9.85 38.58 16.78
CA ALA A 193 -10.68 37.62 17.53
C ALA A 193 -10.02 37.13 18.82
N ASN A 194 -8.71 37.35 18.99
CA ASN A 194 -7.97 36.82 20.14
C ASN A 194 -8.21 37.62 21.42
N LYS A 195 -8.17 36.93 22.56
CA LYS A 195 -8.38 37.53 23.90
C LYS A 195 -7.52 38.77 24.20
N PRO A 196 -6.20 38.88 23.90
CA PRO A 196 -5.45 40.11 24.18
C PRO A 196 -6.02 41.31 23.42
N PHE A 197 -6.39 41.11 22.16
CA PHE A 197 -6.98 42.13 21.33
C PHE A 197 -8.35 42.56 21.86
N GLN A 198 -9.26 41.61 22.10
CA GLN A 198 -10.59 41.92 22.63
C GLN A 198 -10.53 42.58 24.01
N THR A 199 -9.60 42.17 24.87
CA THR A 199 -9.39 42.80 26.20
C THR A 199 -8.87 44.23 26.05
N ALA A 200 -7.87 44.45 25.19
CA ALA A 200 -7.34 45.78 24.91
C ALA A 200 -8.36 46.70 24.23
N LEU A 201 -9.23 46.16 23.37
CA LEU A 201 -10.34 46.89 22.76
C LEU A 201 -11.41 47.27 23.80
N ILE A 202 -11.69 46.39 24.77
CA ILE A 202 -12.57 46.70 25.92
C ILE A 202 -11.93 47.77 26.81
N ASP A 203 -10.64 47.67 27.13
CA ASP A 203 -9.93 48.67 27.95
C ASP A 203 -9.81 50.04 27.25
N LEU A 204 -9.64 50.05 25.92
CA LEU A 204 -9.68 51.26 25.09
C LEU A 204 -11.07 51.92 25.11
N ARG A 205 -12.12 51.12 24.89
CA ARG A 205 -13.52 51.60 24.92
C ARG A 205 -13.97 52.04 26.31
N ALA A 206 -13.39 51.46 27.37
CA ALA A 206 -13.57 51.90 28.75
C ALA A 206 -12.81 53.20 29.09
N GLY A 207 -11.89 53.65 28.22
CA GLY A 207 -11.16 54.91 28.40
C GLY A 207 -10.15 54.91 29.55
N ARG A 208 -9.59 53.74 29.91
CA ARG A 208 -8.61 53.65 31.01
C ARG A 208 -7.36 54.49 30.72
N ASN A 209 -6.78 55.08 31.77
CA ASN A 209 -5.63 55.99 31.71
C ASN A 209 -5.75 57.11 30.64
N GLY A 210 -6.96 57.68 30.48
CA GLY A 210 -7.20 58.84 29.60
C GLY A 210 -7.65 58.51 28.17
N GLY A 211 -7.69 57.22 27.80
CA GLY A 211 -8.13 56.77 26.48
C GLY A 211 -7.13 57.01 25.35
N GLY A 212 -7.48 56.54 24.15
CA GLY A 212 -6.60 56.58 22.97
C GLY A 212 -5.33 55.72 23.12
N LEU A 213 -4.42 55.85 22.14
CA LEU A 213 -3.20 55.04 22.07
C LEU A 213 -2.26 55.20 23.29
N PRO A 214 -1.90 56.41 23.76
CA PRO A 214 -0.93 56.55 24.86
C PRO A 214 -1.48 56.06 26.20
N GLY A 215 -2.77 56.30 26.46
CA GLY A 215 -3.46 55.81 27.65
C GLY A 215 -3.51 54.28 27.68
N LEU A 216 -3.86 53.67 26.55
CA LEU A 216 -3.91 52.21 26.40
C LEU A 216 -2.52 51.57 26.52
N GLN A 217 -1.49 52.13 25.89
CA GLN A 217 -0.09 51.67 26.04
C GLN A 217 0.37 51.71 27.50
N SER A 218 0.10 52.82 28.21
CA SER A 218 0.42 52.95 29.64
C SER A 218 -0.33 51.93 30.50
N TRP A 219 -1.62 51.72 30.24
CA TRP A 219 -2.44 50.75 30.97
C TRP A 219 -1.98 49.30 30.74
N ILE A 220 -1.82 48.88 29.48
CA ILE A 220 -1.35 47.53 29.15
C ILE A 220 0.09 47.32 29.64
N GLY A 221 0.95 48.35 29.60
CA GLY A 221 2.30 48.31 30.16
C GLY A 221 2.31 48.02 31.67
N GLN A 222 1.47 48.72 32.45
CA GLN A 222 1.30 48.46 33.89
C GLN A 222 0.67 47.08 34.16
N ALA A 223 -0.21 46.62 33.27
CA ALA A 223 -0.88 45.32 33.37
C ALA A 223 -0.16 44.18 32.63
N LYS A 224 1.10 44.35 32.19
CA LYS A 224 1.77 43.44 31.24
C LYS A 224 1.81 41.99 31.72
N ASP A 225 2.12 41.74 32.99
CA ASP A 225 2.12 40.40 33.58
C ASP A 225 0.71 39.80 33.72
N TRP A 226 -0.30 40.64 33.87
CA TRP A 226 -1.69 40.20 33.91
C TRP A 226 -2.17 39.82 32.51
N TYR A 227 -1.88 40.65 31.50
CA TYR A 227 -2.15 40.33 30.10
C TYR A 227 -1.45 39.02 29.71
N THR A 228 -0.16 38.90 30.03
CA THR A 228 0.63 37.69 29.78
C THR A 228 -0.03 36.43 30.36
N ARG A 229 -0.49 36.47 31.62
CA ARG A 229 -1.06 35.29 32.28
C ARG A 229 -2.52 34.99 31.91
N ASN A 230 -3.33 35.99 31.54
CA ASN A 230 -4.79 35.84 31.46
C ASN A 230 -5.37 35.92 30.04
N THR A 231 -4.62 36.42 29.05
CA THR A 231 -5.11 36.54 27.66
C THR A 231 -4.59 35.46 26.71
N GLY A 232 -3.69 34.58 27.17
CA GLY A 232 -3.05 33.56 26.33
C GLY A 232 -1.75 34.03 25.66
N ILE A 233 -1.31 35.27 25.85
CA ILE A 233 0.03 35.73 25.44
C ILE A 233 1.12 34.84 26.05
N GLY A 234 1.00 34.51 27.33
CA GLY A 234 1.92 33.60 28.03
C GLY A 234 1.82 32.14 27.59
N ASP A 235 0.74 31.75 26.90
CA ASP A 235 0.66 30.46 26.22
C ASP A 235 1.44 30.52 24.91
N VAL A 236 1.27 31.56 24.09
CA VAL A 236 2.04 31.75 22.85
C VAL A 236 3.54 31.94 23.10
N LEU A 237 3.92 32.59 24.20
CA LEU A 237 5.32 32.72 24.62
C LEU A 237 5.92 31.40 25.12
N ARG A 238 5.12 30.52 25.73
CA ARG A 238 5.56 29.16 26.11
C ARG A 238 5.55 28.19 24.92
N GLN A 239 4.60 28.36 24.00
CA GLN A 239 4.50 27.73 22.69
C GLN A 239 5.35 28.48 21.65
N GLY A 240 6.52 28.99 22.08
CA GLY A 240 7.37 29.95 21.34
C GLY A 240 7.89 29.46 19.99
N THR A 241 7.52 28.24 19.60
CA THR A 241 7.64 27.70 18.25
C THR A 241 6.27 27.14 17.80
N ALA A 242 5.43 28.03 17.24
CA ALA A 242 4.21 27.78 16.41
C ALA A 242 2.99 27.07 17.06
N PRO A 243 1.74 27.44 16.67
CA PRO A 243 1.27 27.29 15.29
C PRO A 243 1.08 28.63 14.54
N GLN A 244 1.58 28.69 13.31
CA GLN A 244 1.24 29.74 12.33
C GLN A 244 0.05 29.28 11.45
N SER A 245 -0.26 29.99 10.37
CA SER A 245 -1.30 29.61 9.38
C SER A 245 -1.12 28.17 8.87
N ASN A 246 -2.16 27.55 8.29
CA ASN A 246 -2.04 26.22 7.69
C ASN A 246 -0.92 26.16 6.64
N GLU A 247 -0.80 27.20 5.81
CA GLU A 247 0.32 27.43 4.88
C GLU A 247 1.68 27.30 5.59
N ASN A 248 1.88 28.04 6.68
CA ASN A 248 3.15 28.07 7.40
C ASN A 248 3.40 26.79 8.24
N GLN A 249 2.35 26.14 8.75
CA GLN A 249 2.47 24.80 9.37
C GLN A 249 2.97 23.79 8.35
N ASN A 250 2.43 23.83 7.14
CA ASN A 250 2.86 22.96 6.04
C ASN A 250 4.31 23.25 5.65
N GLN A 251 4.73 24.53 5.57
CA GLN A 251 6.15 24.88 5.34
C GLN A 251 7.06 24.37 6.47
N ILE A 252 6.67 24.51 7.74
CA ILE A 252 7.42 23.98 8.89
C ILE A 252 7.54 22.44 8.83
N VAL A 253 6.47 21.73 8.44
CA VAL A 253 6.48 20.28 8.28
C VAL A 253 7.40 19.85 7.14
N LYS A 254 7.32 20.47 5.95
CA LYS A 254 8.22 20.19 4.82
C LYS A 254 9.66 20.43 5.23
N GLN A 255 9.95 21.59 5.81
CA GLN A 255 11.30 21.94 6.24
C GLN A 255 11.84 21.00 7.32
N ALA A 256 11.01 20.55 8.27
CA ALA A 256 11.41 19.57 9.28
C ALA A 256 11.72 18.19 8.67
N LEU A 257 10.82 17.68 7.82
CA LEU A 257 10.99 16.39 7.15
C LEU A 257 12.23 16.40 6.25
N HIS A 258 12.38 17.41 5.38
CA HIS A 258 13.57 17.55 4.53
C HIS A 258 14.87 17.69 5.33
N THR A 259 14.83 18.30 6.52
CA THR A 259 16.03 18.40 7.38
C THR A 259 16.39 17.06 8.00
N VAL A 260 15.41 16.33 8.56
CA VAL A 260 15.67 15.06 9.27
C VAL A 260 15.95 13.90 8.29
N PHE A 261 15.32 13.93 7.11
CA PHE A 261 15.48 12.92 6.06
C PHE A 261 16.43 13.33 4.92
N ALA A 262 17.22 14.40 5.10
CA ALA A 262 18.16 14.90 4.08
C ALA A 262 19.10 13.82 3.52
N LEU A 263 19.58 12.89 4.36
CA LEU A 263 20.48 11.81 3.96
C LEU A 263 19.76 10.71 3.17
N GLU A 264 18.47 10.51 3.44
CA GLU A 264 17.60 9.56 2.72
C GLU A 264 17.15 10.16 1.39
N GLU A 265 16.87 11.46 1.31
CA GLU A 265 16.58 12.18 0.07
C GLU A 265 17.77 12.25 -0.88
N GLN A 266 18.99 12.39 -0.36
CA GLN A 266 20.21 12.27 -1.17
C GLN A 266 20.36 10.88 -1.81
N LYS A 267 19.95 9.81 -1.11
CA LYS A 267 19.97 8.44 -1.62
C LYS A 267 18.79 8.14 -2.55
N VAL A 268 17.67 8.82 -2.34
CA VAL A 268 16.40 8.62 -3.05
C VAL A 268 15.78 9.98 -3.36
N PRO A 269 16.13 10.65 -4.49
CA PRO A 269 15.60 11.98 -4.80
C PRO A 269 14.07 12.04 -4.92
N ALA A 270 13.43 10.91 -5.28
CA ALA A 270 11.97 10.77 -5.30
C ALA A 270 11.32 10.88 -3.90
N LEU A 271 12.09 10.64 -2.81
CA LEU A 271 11.60 10.76 -1.44
C LEU A 271 11.21 12.20 -1.12
N LYS A 272 11.90 13.19 -1.72
CA LYS A 272 11.54 14.60 -1.56
C LYS A 272 10.07 14.83 -1.94
N VAL A 273 9.64 14.36 -3.11
CA VAL A 273 8.26 14.48 -3.61
C VAL A 273 7.26 13.71 -2.73
N PHE A 274 7.68 12.59 -2.16
CA PHE A 274 6.87 11.80 -1.22
C PHE A 274 6.67 12.49 0.14
N LEU A 275 7.68 13.21 0.63
CA LEU A 275 7.64 13.99 1.87
C LEU A 275 6.98 15.37 1.69
N ASP A 276 7.08 15.98 0.50
CA ASP A 276 6.38 17.21 0.11
C ASP A 276 4.85 17.03 0.01
N ASN A 277 4.40 15.81 -0.32
CA ASN A 277 2.99 15.52 -0.56
C ASN A 277 2.21 15.43 0.76
N GLU A 278 1.34 16.43 0.96
CA GLU A 278 0.62 16.66 2.20
C GLU A 278 -0.37 15.53 2.55
N ALA A 279 -0.83 14.74 1.58
CA ALA A 279 -1.73 13.61 1.81
C ALA A 279 -1.00 12.37 2.38
N ASN A 280 0.33 12.32 2.32
CA ASN A 280 1.09 11.15 2.75
C ASN A 280 1.24 11.09 4.28
N LYS A 281 1.27 9.85 4.80
CA LYS A 281 1.43 9.57 6.24
C LYS A 281 2.61 10.28 6.93
N PRO A 282 3.82 10.44 6.33
CA PRO A 282 4.93 11.14 6.99
C PRO A 282 4.58 12.59 7.28
N PHE A 283 3.99 13.25 6.30
CA PHE A 283 3.53 14.63 6.40
C PHE A 283 2.43 14.79 7.45
N GLN A 284 1.37 13.97 7.37
CA GLN A 284 0.26 14.04 8.32
C GLN A 284 0.70 13.73 9.77
N THR A 285 1.66 12.82 9.94
CA THR A 285 2.20 12.49 11.27
C THR A 285 3.07 13.63 11.81
N ALA A 286 3.95 14.21 10.97
CA ALA A 286 4.74 15.39 11.34
C ALA A 286 3.87 16.63 11.62
N LEU A 287 2.78 16.83 10.87
CA LEU A 287 1.81 17.89 11.11
C LEU A 287 1.04 17.67 12.41
N SER A 288 0.69 16.42 12.74
CA SER A 288 0.09 16.05 14.03
C SER A 288 1.06 16.29 15.18
N ASP A 289 2.31 15.87 15.06
CA ASP A 289 3.33 16.06 16.10
C ASP A 289 3.65 17.55 16.30
N LEU A 290 3.73 18.33 15.21
CA LEU A 290 3.84 19.80 15.23
C LEU A 290 2.70 20.45 16.04
N ARG A 291 1.45 20.07 15.71
CA ARG A 291 0.24 20.57 16.39
C ARG A 291 0.13 20.12 17.84
N SER A 292 0.77 19.00 18.20
CA SER A 292 0.82 18.50 19.59
C SER A 292 1.87 19.20 20.47
N GLY A 293 2.76 20.03 19.90
CA GLY A 293 3.72 20.84 20.66
C GLY A 293 4.84 20.05 21.36
N ARG A 294 5.10 18.79 20.97
CA ARG A 294 6.20 17.99 21.54
C ARG A 294 7.55 18.69 21.36
N ASN A 295 8.43 18.55 22.36
CA ASN A 295 9.75 19.18 22.42
C ASN A 295 9.77 20.70 22.10
N GLY A 296 8.74 21.45 22.51
CA GLY A 296 8.65 22.91 22.37
C GLY A 296 7.95 23.40 21.10
N GLY A 297 7.49 22.49 20.23
CA GLY A 297 6.77 22.82 19.00
C GLY A 297 7.63 23.37 17.87
N GLY A 298 6.99 23.67 16.73
CA GLY A 298 7.56 24.39 15.59
C GLY A 298 8.80 23.74 14.99
N LEU A 299 9.54 24.47 14.15
CA LEU A 299 10.59 23.85 13.34
C LEU A 299 11.69 23.15 14.16
N PRO A 300 12.34 23.77 15.17
CA PRO A 300 13.43 23.13 15.91
C PRO A 300 12.93 21.99 16.82
N GLY A 301 11.77 22.17 17.48
CA GLY A 301 11.16 21.15 18.33
C GLY A 301 10.70 19.94 17.52
N LEU A 302 10.10 20.17 16.35
CA LEU A 302 9.68 19.12 15.42
C LEU A 302 10.88 18.41 14.78
N GLN A 303 11.92 19.13 14.34
CA GLN A 303 13.17 18.52 13.85
C GLN A 303 13.83 17.65 14.93
N SER A 304 13.90 18.13 16.17
CA SER A 304 14.42 17.37 17.30
C SER A 304 13.57 16.15 17.63
N TRP A 305 12.24 16.28 17.62
CA TRP A 305 11.30 15.20 17.86
C TRP A 305 11.33 14.12 16.77
N ILE A 306 11.18 14.49 15.49
CA ILE A 306 11.28 13.55 14.35
C ILE A 306 12.69 12.96 14.27
N GLY A 307 13.74 13.72 14.60
CA GLY A 307 15.12 13.22 14.67
C GLY A 307 15.33 12.15 15.74
N GLN A 308 14.78 12.35 16.94
CA GLN A 308 14.80 11.34 18.01
C GLN A 308 13.92 10.13 17.67
N ALA A 309 12.79 10.36 17.00
CA ALA A 309 11.85 9.33 16.56
C ALA A 309 12.13 8.84 15.13
N LYS A 310 13.34 9.03 14.58
CA LYS A 310 13.61 8.86 13.14
C LYS A 310 13.30 7.44 12.67
N ASP A 311 13.80 6.42 13.35
CA ASP A 311 13.53 5.02 13.02
C ASP A 311 12.05 4.66 13.12
N TRP A 312 11.34 5.25 14.10
CA TRP A 312 9.90 5.08 14.24
C TRP A 312 9.14 5.72 13.07
N TYR A 313 9.51 6.93 12.64
CA TYR A 313 8.95 7.57 11.46
C TYR A 313 9.23 6.74 10.20
N MET A 314 10.47 6.27 10.03
CA MET A 314 10.90 5.43 8.92
C MET A 314 10.00 4.20 8.77
N HIS A 315 9.74 3.48 9.87
CA HIS A 315 8.93 2.26 9.87
C HIS A 315 7.41 2.52 9.79
N ASN A 316 6.87 3.46 10.58
CA ASN A 316 5.42 3.56 10.80
C ASN A 316 4.70 4.51 9.82
N THR A 317 5.42 5.43 9.18
CA THR A 317 4.82 6.41 8.25
C THR A 317 4.95 6.00 6.78
N GLY A 318 5.58 4.85 6.49
CA GLY A 318 5.75 4.35 5.12
C GLY A 318 6.96 4.91 4.37
N ILE A 319 7.86 5.64 5.03
CA ILE A 319 9.10 6.11 4.42
C ILE A 319 10.00 4.92 4.04
N ASN A 320 10.17 3.90 4.90
CA ASN A 320 10.91 2.68 4.57
C ASN A 320 10.29 1.93 3.38
N ASP A 321 8.97 1.84 3.32
CA ASP A 321 8.23 1.23 2.21
C ASP A 321 8.41 2.03 0.91
N PHE A 322 8.42 3.35 0.97
CA PHE A 322 8.66 4.20 -0.19
C PHE A 322 10.13 4.13 -0.65
N ILE A 323 11.07 4.18 0.28
CA ILE A 323 12.51 4.05 0.02
C ILE A 323 12.80 2.68 -0.61
N SER A 324 12.40 1.55 -0.01
CA SER A 324 12.62 0.20 -0.58
C SER A 324 11.96 -0.03 -1.95
N ARG A 325 10.92 0.75 -2.30
CA ARG A 325 10.24 0.67 -3.62
C ARG A 325 10.68 1.74 -4.62
N SER A 326 11.58 2.65 -4.24
CA SER A 326 12.00 3.76 -5.13
C SER A 326 13.07 3.34 -6.14
N PRO A 327 13.13 3.92 -7.36
CA PRO A 327 14.02 3.45 -8.43
C PRO A 327 15.52 3.43 -8.10
N ALA A 328 16.02 4.44 -7.37
CA ALA A 328 17.44 4.52 -6.97
C ALA A 328 17.81 3.42 -5.97
N THR A 329 16.91 3.12 -5.04
CA THR A 329 17.07 2.07 -4.03
C THR A 329 16.78 0.69 -4.60
N LEU A 330 15.86 0.53 -5.54
CA LEU A 330 15.73 -0.66 -6.38
C LEU A 330 17.06 -0.96 -7.08
N SER A 331 17.72 0.05 -7.66
CA SER A 331 19.06 -0.10 -8.26
C SER A 331 20.12 -0.53 -7.23
N ASN A 332 20.11 0.06 -6.03
CA ASN A 332 21.06 -0.28 -4.98
C ASN A 332 20.79 -1.67 -4.36
N GLU A 333 19.53 -2.06 -4.15
CA GLU A 333 19.11 -3.40 -3.73
C GLU A 333 19.54 -4.45 -4.77
N LYS A 334 19.33 -4.17 -6.06
CA LYS A 334 19.81 -5.01 -7.16
C LYS A 334 21.34 -5.17 -7.12
N GLN A 335 22.08 -4.10 -6.88
CA GLN A 335 23.55 -4.16 -6.72
C GLN A 335 23.98 -4.95 -5.47
N ILE A 336 23.30 -4.78 -4.33
CA ILE A 336 23.54 -5.54 -3.10
C ILE A 336 23.27 -7.04 -3.31
N VAL A 337 22.18 -7.39 -4.00
CA VAL A 337 21.85 -8.79 -4.33
C VAL A 337 22.91 -9.40 -5.25
N LYS A 338 23.35 -8.69 -6.30
CA LYS A 338 24.48 -9.12 -7.15
C LYS A 338 25.74 -9.35 -6.31
N GLN A 339 26.17 -8.34 -5.57
CA GLN A 339 27.37 -8.42 -4.72
C GLN A 339 27.29 -9.56 -3.69
N ALA A 340 26.11 -9.84 -3.13
CA ALA A 340 25.92 -10.95 -2.21
C ALA A 340 26.03 -12.31 -2.89
N LEU A 341 25.38 -12.49 -4.05
CA LEU A 341 25.41 -13.72 -4.83
C LEU A 341 26.82 -14.02 -5.35
N HIS A 342 27.47 -13.06 -6.03
CA HIS A 342 28.84 -13.22 -6.52
C HIS A 342 29.83 -13.51 -5.39
N ALA A 343 29.72 -12.83 -4.23
CA ALA A 343 30.61 -13.11 -3.09
C ALA A 343 30.43 -14.52 -2.51
N VAL A 344 29.19 -14.99 -2.38
CA VAL A 344 28.90 -16.33 -1.84
C VAL A 344 29.24 -17.44 -2.83
N PHE A 345 29.08 -17.20 -4.13
CA PHE A 345 29.31 -18.19 -5.20
C PHE A 345 30.64 -18.02 -5.97
N ALA A 346 31.55 -17.14 -5.53
CA ALA A 346 32.82 -16.86 -6.23
C ALA A 346 33.66 -18.12 -6.54
N GLY A 347 33.69 -19.09 -5.61
CA GLY A 347 34.42 -20.35 -5.78
C GLY A 347 33.75 -21.35 -6.74
N GLU A 348 32.46 -21.17 -7.03
CA GLU A 348 31.68 -21.89 -8.01
C GLU A 348 31.77 -21.20 -9.39
N GLU A 349 31.75 -19.86 -9.44
CA GLU A 349 31.89 -19.09 -10.68
C GLU A 349 33.22 -19.36 -11.40
N GLN A 350 34.31 -19.51 -10.64
CA GLN A 350 35.61 -19.90 -11.19
C GLN A 350 35.62 -21.30 -11.84
N LYS A 351 34.65 -22.16 -11.50
CA LYS A 351 34.56 -23.55 -11.96
C LYS A 351 33.46 -23.76 -13.00
N VAL A 352 32.50 -22.84 -13.10
CA VAL A 352 31.24 -23.01 -13.83
C VAL A 352 31.04 -21.82 -14.79
N PRO A 353 31.60 -21.88 -16.01
CA PRO A 353 31.36 -20.90 -17.06
C PRO A 353 29.88 -20.53 -17.22
N GLY A 354 29.59 -19.23 -17.19
CA GLY A 354 28.23 -18.69 -17.31
C GLY A 354 27.42 -18.60 -16.00
N LEU A 355 27.91 -19.12 -14.87
CA LEU A 355 27.23 -18.98 -13.58
C LEU A 355 27.09 -17.50 -13.16
N GLY A 356 28.13 -16.69 -13.34
CA GLY A 356 28.05 -15.25 -13.05
C GLY A 356 26.94 -14.54 -13.82
N ALA A 357 26.82 -14.80 -15.13
CA ALA A 357 25.73 -14.25 -15.96
C ALA A 357 24.33 -14.74 -15.51
N TYR A 358 24.24 -15.96 -14.98
CA TYR A 358 22.99 -16.48 -14.41
C TYR A 358 22.62 -15.80 -13.07
N LEU A 359 23.61 -15.48 -12.24
CA LEU A 359 23.43 -14.76 -10.97
C LEU A 359 23.18 -13.26 -11.18
N ASP A 360 23.71 -12.68 -12.25
CA ASP A 360 23.51 -11.28 -12.66
C ASP A 360 22.10 -10.99 -13.19
N SER A 361 21.40 -11.99 -13.70
CA SER A 361 20.09 -11.83 -14.35
C SER A 361 18.98 -11.64 -13.33
N GLU A 362 18.34 -10.46 -13.35
CA GLU A 362 17.24 -10.13 -12.44
C GLU A 362 16.03 -11.06 -12.59
N ALA A 363 15.82 -11.65 -13.77
CA ALA A 363 14.70 -12.55 -14.03
C ALA A 363 14.85 -13.93 -13.35
N ASN A 364 16.07 -14.28 -12.91
CA ASN A 364 16.36 -15.62 -12.43
C ASN A 364 15.99 -15.82 -10.95
N PRO A 365 15.58 -17.03 -10.55
CA PRO A 365 15.20 -17.34 -9.17
C PRO A 365 16.20 -16.93 -8.06
N PRO A 366 17.54 -17.05 -8.21
CA PRO A 366 18.47 -16.72 -7.13
C PRO A 366 18.43 -15.23 -6.79
N PHE A 367 18.29 -14.40 -7.83
CA PHE A 367 18.16 -12.96 -7.73
C PHE A 367 16.85 -12.57 -7.05
N GLN A 368 15.73 -13.15 -7.50
CA GLN A 368 14.40 -12.85 -6.94
C GLN A 368 14.28 -13.27 -5.47
N VAL A 369 14.84 -14.43 -5.09
CA VAL A 369 14.91 -14.84 -3.67
C VAL A 369 15.86 -13.93 -2.90
N GLY A 370 17.04 -13.60 -3.42
CA GLY A 370 17.97 -12.66 -2.79
C GLY A 370 17.35 -11.28 -2.52
N LEU A 371 16.58 -10.75 -3.47
CA LEU A 371 15.85 -9.48 -3.34
C LEU A 371 14.72 -9.57 -2.30
N THR A 372 14.02 -10.71 -2.25
CA THR A 372 12.98 -10.98 -1.25
C THR A 372 13.57 -11.05 0.17
N GLU A 373 14.68 -11.77 0.34
CA GLU A 373 15.37 -11.92 1.64
C GLU A 373 16.04 -10.62 2.11
N LEU A 374 16.61 -9.82 1.19
CA LEU A 374 17.14 -8.50 1.51
C LEU A 374 16.06 -7.57 2.10
N ARG A 375 14.88 -7.55 1.47
CA ARG A 375 13.71 -6.77 1.91
C ARG A 375 13.07 -7.32 3.19
N ALA A 376 13.21 -8.61 3.46
CA ALA A 376 12.78 -9.23 4.71
C ALA A 376 13.68 -8.91 5.91
N GLY A 377 14.84 -8.27 5.71
CA GLY A 377 15.69 -7.71 6.77
C GLY A 377 16.31 -8.73 7.74
N ARG A 378 16.32 -10.02 7.39
CA ARG A 378 16.81 -11.09 8.28
C ARG A 378 18.31 -10.93 8.55
N ASN A 379 18.72 -11.13 9.81
CA ASN A 379 20.12 -11.02 10.27
C ASN A 379 20.78 -9.65 10.00
N GLY A 380 20.09 -8.56 10.34
CA GLY A 380 20.63 -7.20 10.33
C GLY A 380 20.52 -6.46 8.98
N GLY A 381 20.09 -7.16 7.92
CA GLY A 381 19.89 -6.56 6.60
C GLY A 381 21.18 -6.15 5.88
N GLY A 382 21.01 -5.50 4.72
CA GLY A 382 22.12 -5.06 3.88
C GLY A 382 22.99 -6.19 3.32
N LEU A 383 24.14 -5.82 2.74
CA LEU A 383 25.04 -6.75 2.05
C LEU A 383 25.57 -7.87 2.97
N ALA A 384 26.10 -7.53 4.14
CA ALA A 384 26.70 -8.50 5.06
C ALA A 384 25.65 -9.47 5.66
N GLY A 385 24.46 -8.96 6.03
CA GLY A 385 23.36 -9.79 6.53
C GLY A 385 22.84 -10.75 5.46
N LEU A 386 22.68 -10.27 4.23
CA LEU A 386 22.28 -11.08 3.08
C LEU A 386 23.35 -12.12 2.72
N GLN A 387 24.62 -11.75 2.64
CA GLN A 387 25.74 -12.68 2.42
C GLN A 387 25.75 -13.79 3.47
N ALA A 388 25.63 -13.45 4.76
CA ALA A 388 25.59 -14.44 5.83
C ALA A 388 24.34 -15.36 5.76
N TRP A 389 23.20 -14.84 5.29
CA TRP A 389 21.99 -15.63 5.06
C TRP A 389 22.14 -16.60 3.89
N ILE A 390 22.55 -16.11 2.72
CA ILE A 390 22.77 -16.94 1.52
C ILE A 390 23.88 -17.96 1.79
N GLN A 391 24.95 -17.60 2.52
CA GLN A 391 26.03 -18.52 2.91
C GLN A 391 25.51 -19.67 3.80
N ARG A 392 24.66 -19.40 4.80
CA ARG A 392 24.01 -20.46 5.61
C ARG A 392 23.02 -21.29 4.80
N GLY A 393 22.30 -20.65 3.88
CA GLY A 393 21.35 -21.28 2.96
C GLY A 393 21.96 -21.82 1.66
N LYS A 394 23.29 -21.89 1.51
CA LYS A 394 23.95 -22.06 0.20
C LYS A 394 23.51 -23.34 -0.51
N SER A 395 23.40 -24.45 0.23
CA SER A 395 22.89 -25.73 -0.27
C SER A 395 21.44 -25.65 -0.76
N TRP A 396 20.60 -24.87 -0.07
CA TRP A 396 19.22 -24.63 -0.46
C TRP A 396 19.14 -23.79 -1.74
N TYR A 397 19.96 -22.73 -1.85
CA TYR A 397 20.06 -21.92 -3.06
C TYR A 397 20.47 -22.77 -4.28
N ILE A 398 21.49 -23.61 -4.13
CA ILE A 398 21.92 -24.56 -5.18
C ILE A 398 20.75 -25.45 -5.62
N SER A 399 20.00 -26.01 -4.69
CA SER A 399 18.95 -27.00 -4.99
C SER A 399 17.61 -26.40 -5.45
N ASN A 400 17.31 -25.13 -5.15
CA ASN A 400 15.96 -24.56 -5.33
C ASN A 400 15.91 -23.33 -6.26
N THR A 401 17.06 -22.81 -6.71
CA THR A 401 17.11 -21.58 -7.53
C THR A 401 17.72 -21.78 -8.91
N GLY A 402 17.88 -23.02 -9.38
CA GLY A 402 18.44 -23.35 -10.70
C GLY A 402 19.97 -23.21 -10.82
N ILE A 403 20.64 -22.71 -9.77
CA ILE A 403 22.11 -22.72 -9.67
C ILE A 403 22.64 -24.15 -9.82
N GLY A 404 22.02 -25.14 -9.18
CA GLY A 404 22.40 -26.55 -9.29
C GLY A 404 22.41 -27.06 -10.73
N ASP A 405 21.44 -26.63 -11.56
CA ASP A 405 21.37 -27.02 -12.97
C ASP A 405 22.48 -26.36 -13.81
N ILE A 406 22.81 -25.10 -13.53
CA ILE A 406 23.91 -24.39 -14.19
C ILE A 406 25.27 -24.97 -13.77
N MET A 407 25.41 -25.32 -12.49
CA MET A 407 26.57 -26.03 -11.96
C MET A 407 26.69 -27.41 -12.61
N ALA A 408 25.63 -28.21 -12.70
CA ALA A 408 25.66 -29.53 -13.35
C ALA A 408 26.01 -29.46 -14.85
N LYS A 409 25.64 -28.37 -15.54
CA LYS A 409 25.96 -28.13 -16.96
C LYS A 409 27.41 -27.67 -17.23
N ASN A 410 28.14 -27.21 -16.21
CA ASN A 410 29.55 -26.82 -16.38
C ASN A 410 30.48 -27.30 -15.25
N THR A 411 30.07 -28.29 -14.46
CA THR A 411 31.03 -29.10 -13.69
C THR A 411 32.08 -29.62 -14.64
N LEU A 412 33.35 -29.52 -14.25
CA LEU A 412 34.42 -30.28 -14.91
C LEU A 412 33.93 -31.72 -15.13
N PRO A 413 34.10 -32.29 -16.34
CA PRO A 413 33.52 -33.57 -16.62
C PRO A 413 34.04 -34.62 -15.63
N THR A 414 33.18 -35.52 -15.19
CA THR A 414 33.59 -36.63 -14.32
C THR A 414 33.11 -37.94 -14.90
N VAL A 415 33.89 -39.01 -14.75
CA VAL A 415 33.45 -40.38 -15.00
C VAL A 415 33.39 -41.08 -13.64
N LEU A 416 32.19 -41.11 -13.07
CA LEU A 416 31.94 -41.58 -11.71
C LEU A 416 31.82 -43.10 -11.65
N SER A 417 31.13 -43.70 -12.63
CA SER A 417 30.92 -45.15 -12.70
C SER A 417 30.64 -45.62 -14.12
N LEU A 418 30.72 -46.94 -14.32
CA LEU A 418 30.39 -47.64 -15.55
C LEU A 418 29.21 -48.57 -15.27
N SER A 419 28.30 -48.76 -16.23
CA SER A 419 27.08 -49.55 -16.04
C SER A 419 27.36 -51.02 -15.70
N GLN A 420 28.44 -51.55 -16.27
CA GLN A 420 28.95 -52.90 -16.08
C GLN A 420 30.38 -52.99 -16.63
N ASP A 421 31.13 -53.99 -16.16
CA ASP A 421 32.25 -54.56 -16.93
C ASP A 421 31.71 -55.30 -18.16
N GLY A 422 32.54 -55.61 -19.17
CA GLY A 422 32.03 -56.19 -20.42
C GLY A 422 33.08 -56.67 -21.41
N ILE A 423 32.62 -57.00 -22.61
CA ILE A 423 33.42 -57.56 -23.71
C ILE A 423 33.35 -56.68 -24.97
N PRO A 424 34.28 -56.80 -25.92
CA PRO A 424 34.23 -56.02 -27.16
C PRO A 424 32.91 -56.16 -27.92
N GLY A 425 32.36 -55.02 -28.33
CA GLY A 425 31.04 -54.89 -28.94
C GLY A 425 29.90 -54.52 -27.97
N ASP A 426 30.08 -54.66 -26.65
CA ASP A 426 29.07 -54.26 -25.67
C ASP A 426 28.84 -52.74 -25.69
N LYS A 427 27.59 -52.33 -25.46
CA LYS A 427 27.22 -50.94 -25.17
C LYS A 427 27.25 -50.70 -23.67
N ILE A 428 28.26 -49.99 -23.19
CA ILE A 428 28.48 -49.68 -21.77
C ILE A 428 28.03 -48.25 -21.48
N GLY A 429 27.19 -48.08 -20.47
CA GLY A 429 26.81 -46.77 -19.95
C GLY A 429 27.95 -46.17 -19.14
N ILE A 430 28.42 -45.00 -19.53
CA ILE A 430 29.39 -44.19 -18.79
C ILE A 430 28.59 -43.13 -18.05
N TYR A 431 28.63 -43.16 -16.72
CA TYR A 431 27.87 -42.24 -15.86
C TYR A 431 28.79 -41.23 -15.19
N GLY A 432 28.34 -39.98 -15.14
CA GLY A 432 29.19 -38.86 -14.79
C GLY A 432 28.44 -37.55 -14.61
N THR A 433 29.18 -36.45 -14.77
CA THR A 433 28.66 -35.08 -14.79
C THR A 433 29.35 -34.33 -15.93
N GLY A 434 28.68 -33.35 -16.55
CA GLY A 434 29.27 -32.52 -17.62
C GLY A 434 29.68 -33.30 -18.87
N LEU A 435 29.04 -34.44 -19.15
CA LEU A 435 29.35 -35.31 -20.27
C LEU A 435 28.79 -34.82 -21.61
N ASP A 436 27.86 -33.86 -21.60
CA ASP A 436 27.17 -33.29 -22.77
C ASP A 436 28.11 -32.73 -23.86
N LYS A 437 29.33 -32.34 -23.48
CA LYS A 437 30.36 -31.76 -24.36
C LYS A 437 31.43 -32.77 -24.79
N THR A 438 31.09 -34.07 -24.81
CA THR A 438 32.04 -35.13 -25.18
C THR A 438 32.22 -35.20 -26.69
N CYS A 439 33.46 -35.03 -27.14
CA CYS A 439 33.87 -35.13 -28.54
C CYS A 439 34.55 -36.46 -28.87
N LYS A 440 35.05 -37.21 -27.87
CA LYS A 440 35.64 -38.55 -28.06
C LYS A 440 35.54 -39.39 -26.77
N VAL A 441 35.30 -40.69 -26.91
CA VAL A 441 35.49 -41.69 -25.84
C VAL A 441 36.58 -42.67 -26.28
N ALA A 442 37.40 -43.17 -25.35
CA ALA A 442 38.42 -44.16 -25.63
C ALA A 442 38.59 -45.14 -24.46
N PHE A 443 38.86 -46.41 -24.76
CA PHE A 443 39.16 -47.44 -23.76
C PHE A 443 40.66 -47.70 -23.72
N TYR A 444 41.20 -47.99 -22.54
CA TYR A 444 42.57 -48.48 -22.41
C TYR A 444 42.76 -49.74 -23.29
N ASN A 445 43.89 -49.85 -23.97
CA ASN A 445 44.18 -50.95 -24.88
C ASN A 445 45.32 -51.85 -24.37
N ARG A 446 45.42 -53.05 -24.95
CA ARG A 446 46.38 -54.08 -24.51
C ARG A 446 47.85 -53.72 -24.71
N ASN A 447 48.13 -52.68 -25.51
CA ASN A 447 49.48 -52.19 -25.80
C ASN A 447 49.90 -51.01 -24.89
N GLY A 448 49.09 -50.67 -23.87
CA GLY A 448 49.38 -49.62 -22.90
C GLY A 448 48.91 -48.22 -23.29
N GLY A 449 48.18 -48.08 -24.39
CA GLY A 449 47.59 -46.83 -24.87
C GLY A 449 46.06 -46.76 -24.70
N PHE A 450 45.41 -45.94 -25.51
CA PHE A 450 43.95 -45.83 -25.58
C PHE A 450 43.47 -45.97 -27.03
N THR A 451 42.39 -46.72 -27.24
CA THR A 451 41.74 -46.86 -28.54
C THR A 451 40.35 -46.23 -28.53
N SER A 452 40.06 -45.43 -29.56
CA SER A 452 38.82 -44.68 -29.67
C SER A 452 37.61 -45.60 -29.83
N ALA A 453 36.53 -45.27 -29.12
CA ALA A 453 35.25 -45.97 -29.15
C ALA A 453 34.20 -45.13 -29.87
N ALA A 454 33.30 -45.80 -30.60
CA ALA A 454 32.05 -45.19 -31.03
C ALA A 454 31.16 -44.97 -29.79
N PHE A 455 30.52 -43.81 -29.69
CA PHE A 455 29.67 -43.47 -28.57
C PHE A 455 28.42 -42.70 -29.02
N GLU A 456 27.39 -42.75 -28.19
CA GLU A 456 26.11 -42.09 -28.38
C GLU A 456 25.81 -41.24 -27.14
N MET A 457 25.59 -39.95 -27.35
CA MET A 457 25.17 -39.02 -26.29
C MET A 457 23.75 -39.35 -25.85
N ARG A 458 23.55 -39.58 -24.55
CA ARG A 458 22.22 -39.80 -23.96
C ARG A 458 21.72 -38.58 -23.19
N SER A 459 22.58 -37.98 -22.38
CA SER A 459 22.29 -36.82 -21.54
C SER A 459 23.59 -36.15 -21.06
N ALA A 460 23.48 -35.11 -20.22
CA ALA A 460 24.65 -34.44 -19.62
C ALA A 460 25.35 -35.27 -18.53
N ASP A 461 24.73 -36.36 -18.08
CA ASP A 461 25.22 -37.28 -17.05
C ASP A 461 25.43 -38.72 -17.56
N GLN A 462 25.04 -39.03 -18.81
CA GLN A 462 25.18 -40.37 -19.40
C GLN A 462 25.64 -40.36 -20.86
N ILE A 463 26.61 -41.22 -21.16
CA ILE A 463 27.01 -41.61 -22.52
C ILE A 463 26.89 -43.12 -22.67
N LEU A 464 26.56 -43.60 -23.86
CA LEU A 464 26.57 -45.02 -24.20
C LEU A 464 27.70 -45.31 -25.19
N ALA A 465 28.76 -45.97 -24.75
CA ALA A 465 29.97 -46.24 -25.55
C ALA A 465 30.08 -47.72 -25.95
N ILE A 466 30.53 -47.99 -27.18
CA ILE A 466 30.77 -49.35 -27.69
C ILE A 466 32.21 -49.75 -27.36
N VAL A 467 32.40 -50.85 -26.65
CA VAL A 467 33.73 -51.37 -26.29
C VAL A 467 34.49 -51.77 -27.56
N PRO A 468 35.69 -51.18 -27.85
CA PRO A 468 36.44 -51.48 -29.06
C PRO A 468 37.11 -52.87 -29.03
N ALA A 469 37.42 -53.41 -30.21
CA ALA A 469 37.92 -54.77 -30.41
C ALA A 469 39.21 -55.11 -29.63
N ASP A 470 40.07 -54.12 -29.43
CA ASP A 470 41.39 -54.20 -28.82
C ASP A 470 41.42 -53.66 -27.37
N ALA A 471 40.25 -53.39 -26.78
CA ALA A 471 40.13 -52.99 -25.39
C ALA A 471 40.87 -53.98 -24.45
N GLY A 472 41.59 -53.39 -23.49
CA GLY A 472 42.20 -54.08 -22.36
C GLY A 472 41.55 -53.64 -21.05
N THR A 473 41.77 -54.41 -19.99
CA THR A 473 41.36 -54.02 -18.63
C THR A 473 42.14 -52.78 -18.19
N GLY A 474 41.44 -51.69 -17.90
CA GLY A 474 42.04 -50.39 -17.59
C GLY A 474 41.01 -49.26 -17.55
N PRO A 475 41.43 -47.99 -17.37
CA PRO A 475 40.51 -46.87 -17.31
C PRO A 475 39.84 -46.59 -18.66
N VAL A 476 38.64 -46.00 -18.63
CA VAL A 476 37.96 -45.41 -19.78
C VAL A 476 38.20 -43.91 -19.76
N ALA A 477 38.62 -43.34 -20.89
CA ALA A 477 38.85 -41.90 -21.06
C ALA A 477 37.72 -41.25 -21.86
N VAL A 478 37.28 -40.09 -21.40
CA VAL A 478 36.30 -39.21 -22.03
C VAL A 478 36.98 -37.88 -22.31
N TYR A 479 36.82 -37.38 -23.53
CA TYR A 479 37.41 -36.14 -24.00
C TYR A 479 36.31 -35.13 -24.29
N THR A 480 36.48 -33.94 -23.75
CA THR A 480 35.66 -32.76 -24.01
C THR A 480 36.53 -31.66 -24.59
N ASP A 481 35.91 -30.61 -25.13
CA ASP A 481 36.61 -29.44 -25.69
C ASP A 481 37.56 -28.74 -24.70
N SER A 482 37.40 -29.00 -23.40
CA SER A 482 38.18 -28.38 -22.31
C SER A 482 39.04 -29.34 -21.47
N ALA A 483 38.84 -30.66 -21.54
CA ALA A 483 39.53 -31.63 -20.66
C ALA A 483 39.47 -33.09 -21.13
N GLU A 484 40.52 -33.87 -20.81
CA GLU A 484 40.48 -35.34 -20.75
C GLU A 484 40.14 -35.78 -19.30
N VAL A 485 39.23 -36.74 -19.17
CA VAL A 485 38.74 -37.25 -17.88
C VAL A 485 38.72 -38.78 -17.92
N ARG A 486 39.22 -39.43 -16.87
CA ARG A 486 39.31 -40.90 -16.78
C ARG A 486 38.38 -41.47 -15.72
N SER A 487 37.89 -42.70 -15.95
CA SER A 487 37.10 -43.45 -14.97
C SER A 487 37.89 -43.72 -13.69
N ARG A 488 37.25 -43.56 -12.53
CA ARG A 488 37.86 -43.83 -11.22
C ARG A 488 38.15 -45.31 -10.98
N THR A 489 37.34 -46.18 -11.57
CA THR A 489 37.54 -47.63 -11.60
C THR A 489 38.03 -48.04 -12.98
N ASN A 490 38.91 -49.04 -13.03
CA ASN A 490 39.24 -49.71 -14.29
C ASN A 490 38.00 -50.48 -14.77
N PHE A 491 37.63 -50.27 -16.03
CA PHE A 491 36.78 -51.19 -16.77
C PHE A 491 37.51 -52.53 -16.89
N LYS A 492 36.90 -53.62 -16.45
CA LYS A 492 37.45 -54.96 -16.68
C LYS A 492 36.89 -55.50 -17.98
N VAL A 493 37.81 -55.75 -18.90
CA VAL A 493 37.56 -56.68 -20.00
C VAL A 493 37.67 -58.08 -19.40
N TRP A 494 36.57 -58.81 -19.35
CA TRP A 494 36.50 -60.14 -18.77
C TRP A 494 37.47 -61.11 -19.51
N SER A 495 38.41 -61.82 -18.82
CA SER A 495 39.40 -62.84 -19.32
C SER A 495 39.29 -64.33 -18.81
N GLY A 496 39.13 -65.34 -19.70
CA GLY A 496 38.82 -66.79 -19.46
C GLY A 496 37.58 -67.50 -20.12
N ALA A 497 37.80 -68.35 -21.14
CA ALA A 497 36.91 -69.43 -21.65
C ALA A 497 35.58 -69.12 -22.42
N CYS A 498 35.37 -69.86 -23.53
CA CYS A 498 34.21 -69.70 -24.43
C CYS A 498 32.97 -70.48 -23.95
N ASN A 499 32.09 -69.78 -23.23
CA ASN A 499 30.92 -70.37 -22.56
C ASN A 499 29.59 -70.25 -23.33
N ASP A 500 29.60 -69.81 -24.60
CA ASP A 500 28.41 -69.87 -25.47
C ASP A 500 28.10 -71.34 -25.84
N PRO A 501 27.00 -71.95 -25.36
CA PRO A 501 26.75 -73.38 -25.57
C PRO A 501 26.45 -73.74 -27.03
N ASN A 502 26.04 -72.77 -27.85
CA ASN A 502 25.70 -72.98 -29.25
C ASN A 502 26.95 -72.91 -30.13
N ILE A 503 27.83 -71.93 -29.90
CA ILE A 503 29.12 -71.82 -30.59
C ILE A 503 30.07 -72.94 -30.13
N THR A 504 30.13 -73.26 -28.84
CA THR A 504 30.97 -74.35 -28.30
C THR A 504 30.53 -75.72 -28.78
N ARG A 505 29.22 -75.93 -29.02
CA ARG A 505 28.67 -77.13 -29.66
C ARG A 505 29.04 -77.19 -31.14
N ALA A 506 28.80 -76.12 -31.90
CA ALA A 506 29.16 -76.02 -33.32
C ALA A 506 30.66 -76.25 -33.58
N ILE A 507 31.56 -75.69 -32.76
CA ILE A 507 33.01 -75.87 -32.92
C ILE A 507 33.43 -77.32 -32.64
N LYS A 508 32.86 -77.97 -31.61
CA LYS A 508 33.15 -79.37 -31.28
C LYS A 508 32.66 -80.33 -32.37
N GLU A 509 31.45 -80.12 -32.87
CA GLU A 509 30.78 -80.99 -33.84
C GLU A 509 31.32 -80.81 -35.28
N LEU A 510 31.62 -79.58 -35.70
CA LEU A 510 32.00 -79.28 -37.09
C LEU A 510 33.52 -79.28 -37.35
N LEU A 511 34.35 -78.92 -36.37
CA LEU A 511 35.80 -78.71 -36.57
C LEU A 511 36.68 -79.70 -35.79
N ARG A 512 36.10 -80.56 -34.94
CA ARG A 512 36.82 -81.52 -34.08
C ARG A 512 37.95 -80.90 -33.22
N LYS A 513 37.87 -79.60 -32.92
CA LYS A 513 38.84 -78.88 -32.09
C LYS A 513 38.28 -78.58 -30.69
N THR A 514 39.14 -78.60 -29.68
CA THR A 514 38.80 -78.25 -28.30
C THR A 514 38.69 -76.72 -28.15
N PRO A 515 37.55 -76.16 -27.73
CA PRO A 515 37.41 -74.71 -27.56
C PRO A 515 38.36 -74.18 -26.48
N ARG A 516 39.17 -73.18 -26.84
CA ARG A 516 40.02 -72.39 -25.93
C ARG A 516 39.77 -70.89 -26.17
N GLY A 517 39.98 -70.08 -25.15
CA GLY A 517 39.81 -68.63 -25.24
C GLY A 517 40.23 -67.89 -23.97
N GLU A 518 40.61 -66.63 -24.13
CA GLU A 518 41.17 -65.75 -23.09
C GLU A 518 40.14 -64.72 -22.55
N GLY A 519 38.80 -64.96 -22.60
CA GLY A 519 37.72 -64.01 -22.19
C GLY A 519 36.68 -64.47 -21.10
N SER A 520 36.63 -63.94 -19.84
CA SER A 520 36.05 -64.55 -18.58
C SER A 520 34.57 -64.85 -18.71
N VAL A 521 33.94 -64.15 -19.64
CA VAL A 521 32.55 -64.29 -20.00
C VAL A 521 32.46 -64.25 -21.52
N GLY A 522 32.82 -65.36 -22.17
CA GLY A 522 32.00 -65.85 -23.28
C GLY A 522 32.30 -65.43 -24.72
N GLN A 523 33.47 -64.86 -25.06
CA GLN A 523 33.88 -64.73 -26.47
C GLN A 523 35.00 -65.72 -26.87
N CYS A 524 34.72 -66.52 -27.90
CA CYS A 524 35.70 -67.37 -28.58
C CYS A 524 36.67 -66.51 -29.42
N ASP A 525 37.97 -66.79 -29.36
CA ASP A 525 38.98 -66.17 -30.24
C ASP A 525 38.77 -66.61 -31.71
N PRO A 526 38.42 -65.70 -32.64
CA PRO A 526 38.16 -66.07 -34.04
C PRO A 526 39.40 -66.60 -34.77
N GLY A 527 40.61 -66.15 -34.40
CA GLY A 527 41.85 -66.47 -35.09
C GLY A 527 42.29 -67.95 -34.97
N GLN A 528 41.78 -68.66 -33.95
CA GLN A 528 42.08 -70.08 -33.70
C GLN A 528 41.30 -71.03 -34.64
N TYR A 529 40.23 -70.54 -35.28
CA TYR A 529 39.25 -71.34 -36.01
C TYR A 529 39.16 -71.02 -37.52
N GLY A 530 39.91 -70.01 -38.01
CA GLY A 530 40.02 -69.66 -39.43
C GLY A 530 40.29 -68.17 -39.65
N HIS A 531 40.28 -67.72 -40.91
CA HIS A 531 40.37 -66.29 -41.24
C HIS A 531 39.02 -65.60 -41.01
N TYR A 532 38.78 -65.19 -39.76
CA TYR A 532 37.63 -64.38 -39.34
C TYR A 532 38.12 -63.09 -38.70
N SER A 533 37.57 -61.94 -39.11
CA SER A 533 38.11 -60.63 -38.73
C SER A 533 37.71 -60.18 -37.33
N SER A 534 36.66 -60.78 -36.74
CA SER A 534 36.16 -60.48 -35.40
C SER A 534 35.17 -61.54 -34.92
N TYR A 535 34.81 -61.51 -33.62
CA TYR A 535 33.70 -62.32 -33.09
C TYR A 535 32.36 -61.94 -33.75
N ALA A 536 32.18 -60.68 -34.15
CA ALA A 536 31.02 -60.23 -34.92
C ALA A 536 30.98 -60.89 -36.32
N ASP A 537 32.12 -60.97 -37.03
CA ASP A 537 32.21 -61.65 -38.34
C ASP A 537 31.94 -63.16 -38.23
N LEU A 538 32.54 -63.82 -37.23
CA LEU A 538 32.31 -65.25 -36.95
C LEU A 538 30.83 -65.54 -36.60
N SER A 539 30.24 -64.77 -35.68
CA SER A 539 28.85 -64.97 -35.25
C SER A 539 27.85 -64.58 -36.35
N PHE A 540 28.11 -63.55 -37.15
CA PHE A 540 27.32 -63.18 -38.31
C PHE A 540 27.31 -64.28 -39.38
N LYS A 541 28.48 -64.86 -39.70
CA LYS A 541 28.59 -65.97 -40.68
C LYS A 541 27.95 -67.27 -40.18
N ILE A 542 28.01 -67.57 -38.89
CA ILE A 542 27.27 -68.71 -38.30
C ILE A 542 25.75 -68.47 -38.40
N ARG A 543 25.27 -67.27 -38.04
CA ARG A 543 23.86 -66.88 -38.10
C ARG A 543 23.31 -66.86 -39.53
N GLN A 544 24.10 -66.44 -40.52
CA GLN A 544 23.73 -66.48 -41.94
C GLN A 544 23.63 -67.92 -42.50
N ARG A 545 24.35 -68.89 -41.92
CA ARG A 545 24.43 -70.25 -42.47
C ARG A 545 23.43 -71.25 -41.88
N TYR A 546 22.94 -71.01 -40.66
CA TYR A 546 22.12 -71.99 -39.91
C TYR A 546 20.97 -71.34 -39.10
N GLY A 547 20.45 -70.20 -39.56
CA GLY A 547 19.64 -69.25 -38.78
C GLY A 547 18.55 -69.79 -37.85
N TYR A 548 18.60 -69.35 -36.58
CA TYR A 548 17.60 -69.41 -35.50
C TYR A 548 18.15 -68.47 -34.38
N GLU A 549 17.45 -67.52 -33.73
CA GLU A 549 16.08 -67.01 -33.90
C GLU A 549 15.99 -65.48 -33.68
N LYS A 550 14.90 -64.94 -34.22
CA LYS A 550 14.34 -63.61 -34.00
C LYS A 550 13.68 -63.58 -32.60
N GLY A 551 14.14 -62.71 -31.69
CA GLY A 551 13.43 -62.48 -30.44
C GLY A 551 12.03 -61.92 -30.71
N ASP A 552 11.01 -62.43 -30.03
CA ASP A 552 9.65 -61.93 -30.19
C ASP A 552 9.57 -60.46 -29.74
N PRO A 553 8.87 -59.59 -30.49
CA PRO A 553 8.70 -58.21 -30.08
C PRO A 553 7.95 -58.12 -28.73
N PRO A 554 8.19 -57.06 -27.95
CA PRO A 554 7.46 -56.82 -26.72
C PRO A 554 5.99 -56.59 -27.02
N ARG A 555 5.12 -56.94 -26.08
CA ARG A 555 3.68 -56.68 -26.18
C ARG A 555 3.13 -56.18 -24.85
N ILE A 556 2.50 -55.02 -24.85
CA ILE A 556 1.73 -54.53 -23.69
C ILE A 556 0.38 -55.22 -23.68
N THR A 557 -0.02 -55.78 -22.53
CA THR A 557 -1.34 -56.39 -22.29
C THR A 557 -2.24 -55.51 -21.42
N GLY A 558 -1.66 -54.60 -20.63
CA GLY A 558 -2.43 -53.65 -19.82
C GLY A 558 -1.55 -52.64 -19.08
N VAL A 559 -2.16 -51.53 -18.67
CA VAL A 559 -1.52 -50.46 -17.90
C VAL A 559 -2.42 -50.11 -16.72
N SER A 560 -1.85 -50.09 -15.50
CA SER A 560 -2.61 -49.85 -14.27
C SER A 560 -1.92 -48.82 -13.36
N PRO A 561 -2.59 -47.70 -13.03
CA PRO A 561 -3.84 -47.22 -13.64
C PRO A 561 -3.64 -46.89 -15.13
N ALA A 562 -4.69 -46.93 -15.94
CA ALA A 562 -4.64 -46.58 -17.37
C ALA A 562 -4.48 -45.07 -17.64
N SER A 563 -4.57 -44.25 -16.58
CA SER A 563 -4.34 -42.82 -16.60
C SER A 563 -3.86 -42.34 -15.22
N ALA A 564 -2.93 -41.38 -15.16
CA ALA A 564 -2.46 -40.81 -13.90
C ALA A 564 -1.98 -39.36 -14.05
N GLN A 565 -1.70 -38.71 -12.91
CA GLN A 565 -0.98 -37.44 -12.86
C GLN A 565 0.51 -37.64 -13.20
N PRO A 566 1.18 -36.61 -13.76
CA PRO A 566 2.64 -36.54 -13.77
C PRO A 566 3.22 -36.73 -12.36
N GLY A 567 4.32 -37.48 -12.27
CA GLY A 567 4.96 -37.86 -11.00
C GLY A 567 4.43 -39.17 -10.37
N ASN A 568 3.27 -39.68 -10.78
CA ASN A 568 2.76 -40.96 -10.26
C ASN A 568 3.39 -42.17 -10.98
N THR A 569 3.60 -43.25 -10.23
CA THR A 569 4.04 -44.54 -10.77
C THR A 569 2.86 -45.32 -11.33
N VAL A 570 3.08 -45.96 -12.48
CA VAL A 570 2.15 -46.87 -13.15
C VAL A 570 2.81 -48.22 -13.41
N THR A 571 1.99 -49.27 -13.43
CA THR A 571 2.41 -50.63 -13.72
C THR A 571 2.02 -50.99 -15.15
N ILE A 572 3.01 -51.34 -15.98
CA ILE A 572 2.82 -51.80 -17.35
C ILE A 572 3.00 -53.32 -17.32
N THR A 573 1.99 -54.04 -17.82
CA THR A 573 1.94 -55.50 -17.91
C THR A 573 1.99 -55.94 -19.37
N GLY A 574 2.58 -57.10 -19.63
CA GLY A 574 2.83 -57.53 -21.00
C GLY A 574 3.57 -58.86 -21.13
N ASN A 575 4.24 -59.01 -22.28
CA ASN A 575 5.10 -60.13 -22.64
C ASN A 575 6.40 -59.58 -23.26
N ASN A 576 7.48 -60.35 -23.14
CA ASN A 576 8.77 -60.12 -23.77
C ASN A 576 9.42 -58.76 -23.42
N PHE A 577 9.21 -58.26 -22.20
CA PHE A 577 9.93 -57.12 -21.62
C PHE A 577 11.37 -57.47 -21.21
N VAL A 578 12.11 -58.10 -22.12
CA VAL A 578 13.54 -58.42 -21.98
C VAL A 578 14.36 -57.33 -22.65
N GLN A 579 15.47 -56.91 -22.02
CA GLN A 579 16.34 -55.85 -22.54
C GLN A 579 15.57 -54.58 -22.97
N VAL A 580 14.68 -54.10 -22.08
CA VAL A 580 13.98 -52.82 -22.23
C VAL A 580 15.02 -51.70 -22.33
N GLN A 581 14.86 -50.85 -23.34
CA GLN A 581 15.72 -49.70 -23.63
C GLN A 581 15.07 -48.39 -23.19
N ALA A 582 13.77 -48.24 -23.42
CA ALA A 582 13.00 -47.06 -23.04
C ALA A 582 11.54 -47.38 -22.70
N VAL A 583 10.96 -46.52 -21.86
CA VAL A 583 9.51 -46.36 -21.72
C VAL A 583 9.18 -44.89 -21.98
N ILE A 584 8.18 -44.59 -22.81
CA ILE A 584 7.89 -43.25 -23.30
C ILE A 584 6.40 -42.96 -23.12
N PHE A 585 6.05 -41.80 -22.55
CA PHE A 585 4.68 -41.30 -22.43
C PHE A 585 4.54 -40.05 -23.30
N GLY A 586 3.70 -40.14 -24.34
CA GLY A 586 3.63 -39.15 -25.41
C GLY A 586 4.98 -39.02 -26.11
N ASN A 587 5.65 -37.89 -25.90
CA ASN A 587 6.99 -37.58 -26.42
C ASN A 587 8.08 -37.55 -25.32
N MET A 588 7.79 -37.95 -24.09
CA MET A 588 8.72 -37.87 -22.96
C MET A 588 9.15 -39.25 -22.46
N VAL A 589 10.46 -39.49 -22.35
CA VAL A 589 11.02 -40.71 -21.77
C VAL A 589 10.77 -40.71 -20.26
N ALA A 590 10.27 -41.83 -19.74
CA ALA A 590 10.03 -42.05 -18.32
C ALA A 590 11.20 -42.72 -17.62
N GLN A 591 11.34 -42.45 -16.32
CA GLN A 591 12.06 -43.36 -15.44
C GLN A 591 11.26 -44.65 -15.28
N TYR A 592 11.91 -45.80 -15.44
CA TYR A 592 11.27 -47.10 -15.34
C TYR A 592 12.20 -48.13 -14.69
N ARG A 593 11.59 -49.21 -14.18
CA ARG A 593 12.27 -50.38 -13.63
C ARG A 593 11.57 -51.64 -14.16
N PRO A 594 12.23 -52.45 -15.01
CA PRO A 594 11.75 -53.78 -15.34
C PRO A 594 11.69 -54.64 -14.07
N ILE A 595 10.57 -55.32 -13.86
CA ILE A 595 10.35 -56.23 -12.73
C ILE A 595 10.48 -57.69 -13.20
N SER A 596 9.97 -57.98 -14.39
CA SER A 596 10.05 -59.28 -15.06
C SER A 596 9.88 -59.11 -16.57
N ALA A 597 9.98 -60.20 -17.33
CA ALA A 597 9.63 -60.21 -18.77
C ALA A 597 8.14 -59.91 -19.04
N GLN A 598 7.31 -59.80 -18.00
CA GLN A 598 5.88 -59.52 -18.09
C GLN A 598 5.44 -58.22 -17.37
N GLN A 599 6.35 -57.53 -16.67
CA GLN A 599 6.00 -56.37 -15.85
C GLN A 599 7.12 -55.32 -15.77
N ILE A 600 6.74 -54.05 -15.95
CA ILE A 600 7.57 -52.86 -15.76
C ILE A 600 6.82 -51.89 -14.85
N THR A 601 7.50 -51.24 -13.90
CA THR A 601 6.99 -50.05 -13.21
C THR A 601 7.62 -48.80 -13.80
N ALA A 602 6.84 -47.80 -14.18
CA ALA A 602 7.33 -46.54 -14.76
C ALA A 602 6.66 -45.32 -14.12
N THR A 603 7.35 -44.19 -14.05
CA THR A 603 6.81 -42.93 -13.49
C THR A 603 6.43 -41.98 -14.62
N VAL A 604 5.20 -41.45 -14.60
CA VAL A 604 4.70 -40.52 -15.63
C VAL A 604 5.55 -39.23 -15.59
N PRO A 605 6.20 -38.80 -16.69
CA PRO A 605 7.08 -37.62 -16.68
C PRO A 605 6.34 -36.31 -16.41
N MET A 606 7.01 -35.38 -15.73
CA MET A 606 6.53 -34.00 -15.58
C MET A 606 6.44 -33.34 -16.96
N GLY A 607 5.23 -32.94 -17.36
CA GLY A 607 4.95 -32.33 -18.66
C GLY A 607 4.49 -33.30 -19.76
N ALA A 608 4.41 -34.61 -19.48
CA ALA A 608 3.90 -35.57 -20.46
C ALA A 608 2.43 -35.30 -20.81
N GLY A 609 2.09 -35.31 -22.10
CA GLY A 609 0.70 -35.24 -22.56
C GLY A 609 0.01 -36.61 -22.54
N SER A 610 -1.32 -36.62 -22.56
CA SER A 610 -2.09 -37.83 -22.92
C SER A 610 -1.73 -38.27 -24.34
N GLY A 611 -1.53 -39.57 -24.58
CA GLY A 611 -1.12 -40.05 -25.90
C GLY A 611 -0.60 -41.48 -25.90
N GLU A 612 0.37 -41.74 -26.77
CA GLU A 612 1.00 -43.06 -26.94
C GLU A 612 1.90 -43.39 -25.73
N LEU A 613 1.81 -44.64 -25.25
CA LEU A 613 2.75 -45.26 -24.33
C LEU A 613 3.58 -46.27 -25.14
N ILE A 614 4.89 -46.06 -25.21
CA ILE A 614 5.82 -46.94 -25.92
C ILE A 614 6.71 -47.66 -24.89
N VAL A 615 6.90 -48.97 -25.06
CA VAL A 615 7.94 -49.76 -24.41
C VAL A 615 8.85 -50.32 -25.49
N SER A 616 10.06 -49.80 -25.60
CA SER A 616 11.07 -50.22 -26.57
C SER A 616 12.01 -51.25 -25.96
N THR A 617 12.27 -52.35 -26.67
CA THR A 617 13.30 -53.36 -26.33
C THR A 617 14.27 -53.52 -27.50
N LEU A 618 15.33 -54.31 -27.33
CA LEU A 618 16.21 -54.69 -28.45
C LEU A 618 15.46 -55.40 -29.60
N PHE A 619 14.29 -56.00 -29.34
CA PHE A 619 13.53 -56.81 -30.29
C PHE A 619 12.33 -56.08 -30.92
N GLY A 620 12.14 -54.79 -30.61
CA GLY A 620 11.09 -53.93 -31.18
C GLY A 620 10.35 -53.10 -30.14
N ASP A 621 9.30 -52.41 -30.60
CA ASP A 621 8.43 -51.55 -29.79
C ASP A 621 7.09 -52.22 -29.49
N ALA A 622 6.63 -52.09 -28.25
CA ALA A 622 5.24 -52.29 -27.87
C ALA A 622 4.58 -50.93 -27.67
N ARG A 623 3.34 -50.79 -28.14
CA ARG A 623 2.57 -49.53 -28.08
C ARG A 623 1.23 -49.74 -27.39
N SER A 624 0.79 -48.74 -26.64
CA SER A 624 -0.50 -48.64 -25.96
C SER A 624 -0.93 -47.16 -25.95
N SER A 625 -2.14 -46.85 -25.49
CA SER A 625 -2.51 -45.49 -25.07
C SER A 625 -2.32 -45.32 -23.57
N PHE A 626 -2.12 -44.07 -23.13
CA PHE A 626 -2.13 -43.68 -21.73
C PHE A 626 -2.69 -42.26 -21.55
N GLY A 627 -3.55 -42.06 -20.55
CA GLY A 627 -4.10 -40.75 -20.21
C GLY A 627 -3.28 -40.02 -19.15
N VAL A 628 -2.74 -38.83 -19.46
CA VAL A 628 -2.18 -37.95 -18.44
C VAL A 628 -3.26 -36.96 -17.98
N LYS A 629 -3.50 -36.94 -16.67
CA LYS A 629 -4.53 -36.12 -16.02
C LYS A 629 -3.89 -35.01 -15.19
N TYR A 630 -4.25 -33.77 -15.49
CA TYR A 630 -3.82 -32.62 -14.70
C TYR A 630 -4.93 -32.20 -13.72
N PRO A 631 -4.59 -31.68 -12.53
CA PRO A 631 -5.58 -31.03 -11.69
C PRO A 631 -6.19 -29.81 -12.40
N PRO A 632 -7.45 -29.47 -12.10
CA PRO A 632 -8.04 -28.22 -12.54
C PRO A 632 -7.21 -27.05 -11.97
N ARG A 633 -7.29 -25.88 -12.60
CA ARG A 633 -6.72 -24.64 -12.05
C ARG A 633 -7.67 -23.50 -12.25
N ILE A 634 -8.14 -22.88 -11.17
CA ILE A 634 -9.16 -21.84 -11.18
C ILE A 634 -8.50 -20.45 -11.25
N THR A 635 -8.72 -19.73 -12.35
CA THR A 635 -8.23 -18.35 -12.54
C THR A 635 -9.20 -17.30 -12.03
N SER A 636 -10.51 -17.49 -12.21
CA SER A 636 -11.52 -16.63 -11.57
C SER A 636 -12.80 -17.42 -11.29
N VAL A 637 -13.61 -16.86 -10.39
CA VAL A 637 -15.01 -17.23 -10.24
C VAL A 637 -15.75 -15.89 -10.21
N MET A 638 -16.71 -15.69 -11.12
CA MET A 638 -17.48 -14.44 -11.26
C MET A 638 -18.91 -14.76 -11.69
N PRO A 639 -19.92 -13.88 -11.51
CA PRO A 639 -21.24 -14.14 -12.08
C PRO A 639 -21.19 -14.05 -13.61
N LYS A 640 -22.02 -14.84 -14.31
CA LYS A 640 -22.18 -14.71 -15.77
C LYS A 640 -22.62 -13.29 -16.12
N ASP A 641 -21.95 -12.68 -17.10
CA ASP A 641 -22.19 -11.30 -17.55
C ASP A 641 -22.05 -10.25 -16.42
N ASN A 642 -21.33 -10.60 -15.34
CA ASN A 642 -21.18 -9.84 -14.09
C ASN A 642 -22.49 -9.51 -13.34
N ARG A 643 -23.61 -10.16 -13.71
CA ARG A 643 -24.95 -9.91 -13.18
C ARG A 643 -25.26 -10.79 -11.96
N LEU A 644 -25.78 -10.20 -10.88
CA LEU A 644 -26.19 -10.98 -9.70
C LEU A 644 -27.39 -11.88 -10.00
N GLY A 645 -27.51 -12.98 -9.25
CA GLY A 645 -28.53 -14.00 -9.48
C GLY A 645 -28.27 -14.91 -10.69
N ASN A 646 -27.44 -14.49 -11.65
CA ASN A 646 -26.97 -15.40 -12.70
C ASN A 646 -26.10 -16.52 -12.11
N PRO A 647 -26.04 -17.69 -12.78
CA PRO A 647 -25.04 -18.72 -12.51
C PRO A 647 -23.62 -18.15 -12.49
N ALA A 648 -22.78 -18.65 -11.59
CA ALA A 648 -21.36 -18.35 -11.59
C ALA A 648 -20.67 -18.97 -12.82
N VAL A 649 -19.68 -18.26 -13.33
CA VAL A 649 -18.71 -18.70 -14.32
C VAL A 649 -17.38 -18.88 -13.60
N VAL A 650 -16.92 -20.12 -13.55
CA VAL A 650 -15.57 -20.47 -13.12
C VAL A 650 -14.70 -20.46 -14.38
N THR A 651 -13.66 -19.64 -14.40
CA THR A 651 -12.64 -19.65 -15.46
C THR A 651 -11.37 -20.32 -14.98
N GLY A 652 -10.61 -20.93 -15.89
CA GLY A 652 -9.40 -21.65 -15.52
C GLY A 652 -8.77 -22.45 -16.64
N SER A 653 -8.18 -23.58 -16.28
CA SER A 653 -7.63 -24.58 -17.19
C SER A 653 -7.82 -25.98 -16.63
N ASN A 654 -7.72 -26.98 -17.52
CA ASN A 654 -7.86 -28.40 -17.21
C ASN A 654 -9.26 -28.78 -16.69
N PHE A 655 -10.32 -28.14 -17.21
CA PHE A 655 -11.72 -28.44 -16.87
C PHE A 655 -12.35 -29.55 -17.75
N GLN A 656 -11.54 -30.35 -18.45
CA GLN A 656 -12.00 -31.62 -19.01
C GLN A 656 -12.34 -32.59 -17.85
N GLU A 657 -13.40 -33.39 -18.01
CA GLU A 657 -13.80 -34.42 -17.02
C GLU A 657 -13.97 -33.90 -15.59
N VAL A 658 -14.61 -32.73 -15.41
CA VAL A 658 -15.05 -32.25 -14.09
C VAL A 658 -16.10 -33.23 -13.54
N ILE A 659 -15.84 -33.74 -12.34
CA ILE A 659 -16.70 -34.74 -11.65
C ILE A 659 -17.47 -34.13 -10.49
N ALA A 660 -17.02 -33.00 -9.95
CA ALA A 660 -17.75 -32.25 -8.93
C ALA A 660 -17.38 -30.76 -8.96
N VAL A 661 -18.37 -29.92 -8.66
CA VAL A 661 -18.16 -28.55 -8.18
C VAL A 661 -18.84 -28.43 -6.82
N LYS A 662 -18.18 -27.78 -5.86
CA LYS A 662 -18.72 -27.55 -4.51
C LYS A 662 -18.59 -26.09 -4.12
N LEU A 663 -19.51 -25.61 -3.30
CA LEU A 663 -19.44 -24.35 -2.57
C LEU A 663 -19.36 -24.68 -1.08
N ASP A 664 -18.26 -24.31 -0.40
CA ASP A 664 -18.00 -24.63 1.01
C ASP A 664 -18.23 -26.11 1.36
N GLY A 665 -17.72 -26.99 0.50
CA GLY A 665 -17.86 -28.44 0.64
C GLY A 665 -19.24 -29.02 0.26
N ARG A 666 -20.26 -28.19 0.01
CA ARG A 666 -21.57 -28.64 -0.46
C ARG A 666 -21.59 -28.76 -1.99
N PRO A 667 -21.99 -29.89 -2.58
CA PRO A 667 -22.11 -30.02 -4.03
C PRO A 667 -23.08 -29.00 -4.64
N VAL A 668 -22.72 -28.44 -5.80
CA VAL A 668 -23.55 -27.52 -6.58
C VAL A 668 -23.66 -28.01 -8.04
N GLY A 669 -24.80 -27.74 -8.67
CA GLY A 669 -25.00 -28.10 -10.08
C GLY A 669 -24.07 -27.30 -11.00
N PHE A 670 -23.56 -27.93 -12.06
CA PHE A 670 -22.64 -27.29 -13.01
C PHE A 670 -22.78 -27.86 -14.43
N SER A 671 -22.35 -27.08 -15.41
CA SER A 671 -22.12 -27.46 -16.80
C SER A 671 -20.69 -27.06 -17.20
N THR A 672 -19.94 -28.01 -17.77
CA THR A 672 -18.62 -27.72 -18.35
C THR A 672 -18.83 -27.16 -19.76
N GLU A 673 -18.57 -25.87 -19.95
CA GLU A 673 -18.71 -25.19 -21.24
C GLU A 673 -17.48 -25.43 -22.13
N SER A 674 -16.29 -25.50 -21.52
CA SER A 674 -15.03 -25.75 -22.21
C SER A 674 -13.94 -26.26 -21.25
N SER A 675 -12.75 -26.57 -21.77
CA SER A 675 -11.57 -26.90 -20.95
C SER A 675 -11.06 -25.74 -20.08
N THR A 676 -11.60 -24.53 -20.26
CA THR A 676 -11.23 -23.30 -19.52
C THR A 676 -12.41 -22.62 -18.84
N GLN A 677 -13.64 -23.12 -18.99
CA GLN A 677 -14.84 -22.49 -18.46
C GLN A 677 -15.90 -23.51 -17.99
N ILE A 678 -16.41 -23.31 -16.77
CA ILE A 678 -17.54 -24.04 -16.19
C ILE A 678 -18.60 -23.01 -15.79
N SER A 679 -19.88 -23.27 -16.09
CA SER A 679 -20.99 -22.56 -15.47
C SER A 679 -21.53 -23.38 -14.29
N THR A 680 -21.94 -22.73 -13.20
CA THR A 680 -22.46 -23.42 -12.01
C THR A 680 -23.56 -22.63 -11.34
N ASN A 681 -24.56 -23.34 -10.81
CA ASN A 681 -25.77 -22.81 -10.19
C ASN A 681 -25.52 -22.23 -8.78
N ILE A 682 -24.43 -21.48 -8.63
CA ILE A 682 -24.14 -20.65 -7.47
C ILE A 682 -24.78 -19.28 -7.73
N ALA A 683 -25.80 -18.93 -6.93
CA ALA A 683 -26.39 -17.60 -6.96
C ALA A 683 -25.42 -16.59 -6.34
N TRP A 684 -24.98 -15.62 -7.14
CA TRP A 684 -24.00 -14.63 -6.66
C TRP A 684 -24.59 -13.66 -5.63
N GLY A 685 -23.84 -13.38 -4.57
CA GLY A 685 -24.07 -12.24 -3.67
C GLY A 685 -25.16 -12.39 -2.60
N ILE A 686 -26.07 -13.38 -2.70
CA ILE A 686 -27.21 -13.49 -1.77
C ILE A 686 -26.79 -14.11 -0.43
N ASP A 687 -26.28 -15.34 -0.42
CA ASP A 687 -26.08 -16.09 0.84
C ASP A 687 -24.62 -16.19 1.32
N ASN A 688 -23.63 -16.02 0.44
CA ASN A 688 -22.25 -16.39 0.75
C ASN A 688 -21.16 -15.49 0.12
N PRO A 689 -20.83 -14.33 0.74
CA PRO A 689 -19.80 -13.41 0.24
C PRO A 689 -18.35 -13.88 0.46
N GLN A 690 -18.14 -15.05 1.07
CA GLN A 690 -16.80 -15.63 1.35
C GLN A 690 -16.65 -17.06 0.82
N GLY A 691 -17.65 -17.56 0.08
CA GLY A 691 -17.72 -18.97 -0.30
C GLY A 691 -16.53 -19.41 -1.15
N GLN A 692 -16.01 -20.58 -0.86
CA GLN A 692 -14.94 -21.21 -1.61
C GLN A 692 -15.52 -22.22 -2.60
N VAL A 693 -15.27 -21.98 -3.89
CA VAL A 693 -15.60 -22.92 -4.95
C VAL A 693 -14.45 -23.90 -5.11
N GLU A 694 -14.73 -25.18 -4.88
CA GLU A 694 -13.84 -26.30 -5.21
C GLU A 694 -14.31 -26.90 -6.55
N VAL A 695 -13.39 -27.06 -7.50
CA VAL A 695 -13.61 -27.85 -8.71
C VAL A 695 -12.77 -29.11 -8.61
N THR A 696 -13.38 -30.28 -8.82
CA THR A 696 -12.72 -31.58 -8.85
C THR A 696 -12.85 -32.19 -10.23
N THR A 697 -11.73 -32.63 -10.82
CA THR A 697 -11.67 -33.47 -12.01
C THR A 697 -11.07 -34.83 -11.65
N GLN A 698 -11.02 -35.76 -12.60
CA GLN A 698 -10.28 -37.01 -12.43
C GLN A 698 -8.76 -36.79 -12.21
N GLY A 699 -8.25 -35.58 -12.45
CA GLY A 699 -6.87 -35.17 -12.20
C GLY A 699 -6.65 -34.45 -10.86
N GLY A 700 -7.66 -34.33 -9.98
CA GLY A 700 -7.54 -33.73 -8.64
C GLY A 700 -8.50 -32.56 -8.40
N SER A 701 -8.30 -31.82 -7.31
CA SER A 701 -9.08 -30.63 -6.97
C SER A 701 -8.24 -29.35 -6.97
N ASP A 702 -8.87 -28.22 -7.30
CA ASP A 702 -8.40 -26.87 -6.98
C ASP A 702 -9.55 -26.05 -6.38
N ARG A 703 -9.23 -25.01 -5.62
CA ARG A 703 -10.20 -24.22 -4.86
C ARG A 703 -9.91 -22.74 -4.91
N LYS A 704 -10.95 -21.93 -5.08
CA LYS A 704 -10.85 -20.46 -5.11
C LYS A 704 -12.03 -19.81 -4.40
N PRO A 705 -11.83 -18.75 -3.60
CA PRO A 705 -12.95 -17.93 -3.16
C PRO A 705 -13.71 -17.36 -4.35
N LEU A 706 -15.02 -17.18 -4.20
CA LEU A 706 -15.81 -16.28 -5.03
C LEU A 706 -15.11 -14.91 -5.05
N SER A 707 -15.02 -14.27 -6.22
CA SER A 707 -14.48 -12.91 -6.26
C SER A 707 -15.39 -11.95 -5.51
N THR A 708 -14.83 -10.87 -4.96
CA THR A 708 -15.65 -9.69 -4.66
C THR A 708 -16.07 -9.10 -6.00
N ASN A 709 -17.31 -9.35 -6.42
CA ASN A 709 -17.90 -8.59 -7.52
C ASN A 709 -18.17 -7.18 -7.00
N SER A 710 -17.21 -6.27 -7.23
CA SER A 710 -17.23 -4.87 -6.79
C SER A 710 -18.06 -3.95 -7.69
N HIS A 711 -18.65 -4.50 -8.75
CA HIS A 711 -19.55 -3.78 -9.65
C HIS A 711 -20.70 -4.68 -10.13
N PRO A 712 -21.49 -5.28 -9.21
CA PRO A 712 -22.55 -6.18 -9.59
C PRO A 712 -23.62 -5.52 -10.44
N ILE A 713 -23.97 -6.13 -11.57
CA ILE A 713 -25.14 -5.70 -12.35
C ILE A 713 -26.37 -6.32 -11.72
N THR A 714 -27.32 -5.51 -11.24
CA THR A 714 -28.67 -5.95 -10.88
C THR A 714 -29.69 -5.36 -11.85
N LEU A 715 -30.81 -6.05 -12.05
CA LEU A 715 -31.95 -5.54 -12.83
C LEU A 715 -33.17 -5.39 -11.93
N ASN A 716 -34.00 -4.40 -12.24
CA ASN A 716 -35.30 -4.18 -11.63
C ASN A 716 -36.35 -5.14 -12.25
N ARG A 717 -37.54 -5.27 -11.66
CA ARG A 717 -38.65 -6.13 -12.17
C ARG A 717 -39.17 -5.81 -13.59
N LEU A 718 -38.59 -4.83 -14.29
CA LEU A 718 -38.86 -4.55 -15.71
C LEU A 718 -37.73 -5.04 -16.62
N GLY A 719 -36.74 -5.78 -16.10
CA GLY A 719 -35.57 -6.24 -16.85
C GLY A 719 -34.60 -5.12 -17.24
N LEU A 720 -34.60 -3.99 -16.51
CA LEU A 720 -33.73 -2.84 -16.78
C LEU A 720 -32.70 -2.67 -15.65
N GLN A 721 -31.47 -2.28 -16.00
CA GLN A 721 -30.36 -2.20 -15.04
C GLN A 721 -30.64 -1.18 -13.93
N GLU A 722 -30.44 -1.60 -12.67
CA GLU A 722 -30.58 -0.74 -11.50
C GLU A 722 -29.38 0.19 -11.37
N ASN A 723 -29.55 1.42 -11.87
CA ASN A 723 -28.52 2.46 -11.81
C ASN A 723 -28.52 3.21 -10.45
N CYS A 724 -29.62 3.15 -9.70
CA CYS A 724 -29.66 3.40 -8.26
C CYS A 724 -30.20 2.16 -7.58
N PHE A 725 -29.59 1.79 -6.47
CA PHE A 725 -29.99 0.61 -5.70
C PHE A 725 -30.79 1.07 -4.48
N GLY A 726 -32.06 0.66 -4.38
CA GLY A 726 -32.99 1.09 -3.32
C GLY A 726 -33.94 2.23 -3.71
N ALA A 727 -33.63 2.97 -4.79
CA ALA A 727 -34.46 3.93 -5.53
C ALA A 727 -35.47 4.76 -4.72
N VAL A 728 -35.01 5.94 -4.27
CA VAL A 728 -35.90 7.02 -3.81
C VAL A 728 -35.37 8.32 -4.44
N GLY A 729 -35.81 8.62 -5.68
CA GLY A 729 -35.43 9.86 -6.38
C GLY A 729 -35.62 9.93 -7.89
N ASN A 730 -35.71 11.16 -8.40
CA ASN A 730 -36.06 11.46 -9.80
C ASN A 730 -34.80 11.62 -10.67
N GLY A 731 -34.20 10.49 -11.04
CA GLY A 731 -32.95 10.43 -11.80
C GLY A 731 -32.43 9.01 -12.02
N CYS A 732 -32.88 8.08 -11.18
CA CYS A 732 -32.59 6.65 -11.21
C CYS A 732 -33.21 5.94 -12.41
N LYS A 733 -32.59 6.11 -13.60
CA LYS A 733 -33.13 5.60 -14.87
C LYS A 733 -33.10 4.08 -14.98
N GLY A 734 -34.15 3.47 -14.46
CA GLY A 734 -34.78 2.24 -14.97
C GLY A 734 -36.18 2.49 -15.55
N SER A 735 -36.67 3.74 -15.59
CA SER A 735 -37.90 4.14 -16.29
C SER A 735 -37.96 5.67 -16.48
N GLY A 736 -38.88 6.16 -17.32
CA GLY A 736 -39.07 7.58 -17.62
C GLY A 736 -40.07 8.31 -16.71
N ALA A 737 -40.42 7.74 -15.56
CA ALA A 737 -41.41 8.26 -14.62
C ALA A 737 -41.05 7.85 -13.17
N GLU A 738 -41.71 8.45 -12.17
CA GLU A 738 -41.69 7.92 -10.80
C GLU A 738 -42.44 6.58 -10.76
N LEU A 739 -41.72 5.47 -10.98
CA LEU A 739 -42.30 4.13 -10.84
C LEU A 739 -42.06 3.57 -9.44
N TRP A 740 -43.12 3.67 -8.64
CA TRP A 740 -43.23 3.17 -7.29
C TRP A 740 -43.13 1.64 -7.22
N GLY A 741 -42.37 1.11 -6.25
CA GLY A 741 -42.40 -0.32 -5.88
C GLY A 741 -41.64 -1.30 -6.79
N ILE A 742 -40.78 -0.84 -7.71
CA ILE A 742 -39.92 -1.74 -8.50
C ILE A 742 -38.67 -2.14 -7.69
N GLY A 743 -38.83 -3.13 -6.80
CA GLY A 743 -37.67 -3.76 -6.15
C GLY A 743 -36.78 -4.55 -7.14
N SER A 744 -35.58 -4.90 -6.70
CA SER A 744 -34.64 -5.73 -7.46
C SER A 744 -35.20 -7.12 -7.75
N GLU A 745 -34.91 -7.68 -8.93
CA GLU A 745 -35.28 -9.07 -9.28
C GLU A 745 -34.56 -10.11 -8.40
N VAL A 746 -33.41 -9.75 -7.85
CA VAL A 746 -32.42 -10.70 -7.30
C VAL A 746 -32.49 -10.84 -5.79
N LEU A 747 -33.10 -9.88 -5.08
CA LEU A 747 -33.17 -9.87 -3.62
C LEU A 747 -34.54 -10.37 -3.14
N PRO A 748 -34.65 -11.61 -2.63
CA PRO A 748 -35.95 -12.16 -2.25
C PRO A 748 -36.43 -11.55 -0.93
N THR A 749 -37.75 -11.42 -0.79
CA THR A 749 -38.50 -11.18 0.47
C THR A 749 -38.46 -9.80 1.13
N PHE A 750 -37.61 -8.87 0.71
CA PHE A 750 -37.69 -7.48 1.17
C PHE A 750 -38.33 -6.60 0.08
N PRO A 751 -39.36 -5.80 0.40
CA PRO A 751 -39.74 -4.71 -0.47
C PRO A 751 -38.65 -3.62 -0.37
N PHE A 752 -38.42 -2.87 -1.45
CA PHE A 752 -37.39 -1.81 -1.53
C PHE A 752 -37.96 -0.55 -2.19
N GLY A 753 -37.53 0.63 -1.72
CA GLY A 753 -38.16 1.92 -2.00
C GLY A 753 -39.22 2.31 -0.95
N CYS A 754 -40.28 3.02 -1.39
CA CYS A 754 -41.41 3.44 -0.56
C CYS A 754 -42.73 2.76 -0.99
N TRP A 755 -43.60 2.43 -0.02
CA TRP A 755 -44.92 1.82 -0.23
C TRP A 755 -45.89 2.08 0.94
N GLY A 756 -47.14 1.66 0.75
CA GLY A 756 -48.21 1.71 1.76
C GLY A 756 -49.30 2.73 1.44
N GLU A 757 -50.46 2.58 2.07
CA GLU A 757 -51.53 3.57 2.01
C GLU A 757 -51.12 4.86 2.72
N VAL A 758 -51.58 5.99 2.18
CA VAL A 758 -51.28 7.34 2.67
C VAL A 758 -52.12 7.64 3.92
N ALA A 759 -51.65 7.17 5.07
CA ALA A 759 -52.18 7.61 6.36
C ALA A 759 -51.62 9.02 6.67
N ASN A 760 -52.49 10.01 6.85
CA ASN A 760 -52.13 11.39 7.20
C ASN A 760 -51.11 12.09 6.27
N GLY A 761 -51.11 11.76 4.97
CA GLY A 761 -50.18 12.37 4.01
C GLY A 761 -48.74 11.84 4.10
N GLN A 762 -48.53 10.64 4.68
CA GLN A 762 -47.21 10.01 4.81
C GLN A 762 -47.14 8.63 4.14
N ARG A 763 -45.96 8.29 3.59
CA ARG A 763 -45.60 7.00 2.99
C ARG A 763 -44.46 6.34 3.77
N LYS A 764 -44.43 5.01 3.81
CA LYS A 764 -43.39 4.23 4.49
C LYS A 764 -42.26 3.88 3.51
N CYS A 765 -41.01 4.04 3.93
CA CYS A 765 -39.82 3.82 3.08
C CYS A 765 -38.76 3.01 3.83
N TRP A 766 -38.03 2.15 3.12
CA TRP A 766 -36.81 1.52 3.64
C TRP A 766 -35.58 2.32 3.21
N ILE A 767 -34.68 2.55 4.16
CA ILE A 767 -33.54 3.46 4.03
C ILE A 767 -32.24 2.72 4.35
N THR A 768 -31.20 2.96 3.55
CA THR A 768 -29.79 2.62 3.88
C THR A 768 -28.90 3.85 3.75
N PRO A 769 -27.79 3.94 4.53
CA PRO A 769 -26.91 5.11 4.46
C PRO A 769 -26.19 5.20 3.11
N GLY A 770 -25.88 4.05 2.50
CA GLY A 770 -25.31 3.97 1.16
C GLY A 770 -26.25 4.51 0.07
N SER A 771 -27.56 4.24 0.10
CA SER A 771 -28.50 4.79 -0.90
C SER A 771 -28.53 6.32 -0.85
N ILE A 772 -28.66 6.90 0.35
CA ILE A 772 -28.66 8.36 0.57
C ILE A 772 -27.38 9.02 0.01
N LYS A 773 -26.26 8.29 0.03
CA LYS A 773 -24.98 8.75 -0.51
C LYS A 773 -24.89 8.58 -2.03
N HIS A 774 -25.26 7.41 -2.52
CA HIS A 774 -25.17 7.01 -3.92
C HIS A 774 -26.10 7.80 -4.84
N ASP A 775 -27.30 8.17 -4.38
CA ASP A 775 -28.26 8.94 -5.18
C ASP A 775 -27.65 10.28 -5.67
N ASN A 776 -26.77 10.88 -4.86
CA ASN A 776 -26.00 12.10 -5.16
C ASN A 776 -25.09 11.96 -6.40
N CYS A 777 -24.68 10.72 -6.72
CA CYS A 777 -23.82 10.41 -7.84
C CYS A 777 -24.57 10.15 -9.16
N CYS A 778 -25.91 10.11 -9.13
CA CYS A 778 -26.74 9.73 -10.29
C CYS A 778 -27.27 10.90 -11.13
N VAL A 779 -26.94 12.15 -10.78
CA VAL A 779 -27.47 13.34 -11.48
C VAL A 779 -26.80 13.54 -12.86
N ARG A 780 -27.54 13.15 -13.91
CA ARG A 780 -27.37 13.48 -15.36
C ARG A 780 -25.95 13.36 -15.96
N HIS A 781 -25.57 12.14 -16.35
CA HIS A 781 -24.62 11.93 -17.46
C HIS A 781 -25.33 11.65 -18.80
N PRO A 782 -25.00 12.34 -19.91
CA PRO A 782 -25.59 12.08 -21.23
C PRO A 782 -25.13 10.76 -21.91
N GLY A 783 -24.10 10.09 -21.36
CA GLY A 783 -23.35 9.04 -22.06
C GLY A 783 -23.69 7.59 -21.71
N GLY A 784 -24.68 7.34 -20.84
CA GLY A 784 -25.13 5.97 -20.52
C GLY A 784 -24.10 5.06 -19.86
N LYS A 785 -22.98 5.60 -19.34
CA LYS A 785 -22.00 4.84 -18.57
C LYS A 785 -22.35 4.88 -17.09
N ASN A 786 -22.56 3.69 -16.52
CA ASN A 786 -22.84 3.44 -15.12
C ASN A 786 -21.80 4.15 -14.21
N CYS A 787 -22.27 4.87 -13.20
CA CYS A 787 -21.54 5.38 -12.02
C CYS A 787 -20.04 5.70 -12.26
N GLY A 788 -19.73 6.72 -13.07
CA GLY A 788 -18.42 6.80 -13.76
C GLY A 788 -17.74 8.17 -13.95
N GLY A 789 -17.99 9.17 -13.09
CA GLY A 789 -17.15 10.38 -12.93
C GLY A 789 -17.24 11.49 -14.01
N PRO A 790 -16.63 12.68 -13.77
CA PRO A 790 -15.63 13.01 -12.74
C PRO A 790 -16.15 13.92 -11.61
N GLY A 791 -15.53 13.96 -10.44
CA GLY A 791 -14.32 13.29 -9.93
C GLY A 791 -13.89 13.98 -8.62
N LYS A 792 -12.61 13.92 -8.22
CA LYS A 792 -12.00 14.91 -7.30
C LYS A 792 -11.75 16.25 -8.00
N ASP A 793 -12.79 16.71 -8.71
CA ASP A 793 -13.00 18.05 -9.27
C ASP A 793 -12.55 18.39 -10.71
N GLY A 794 -12.40 17.38 -11.58
CA GLY A 794 -12.64 17.56 -13.02
C GLY A 794 -14.10 17.91 -13.38
N LYS A 795 -15.06 17.52 -12.52
CA LYS A 795 -16.54 17.77 -12.50
C LYS A 795 -17.32 17.31 -13.75
N ASN A 796 -18.63 17.02 -13.73
CA ASN A 796 -19.64 17.14 -12.68
C ASN A 796 -20.30 15.78 -12.38
N ALA A 797 -20.51 15.47 -11.10
CA ALA A 797 -21.77 14.85 -10.62
C ALA A 797 -22.64 16.02 -10.11
N GLY A 798 -23.87 16.17 -10.57
CA GLY A 798 -24.61 17.45 -10.45
C GLY A 798 -24.92 17.91 -9.02
N GLU A 799 -24.02 18.75 -8.48
CA GLU A 799 -24.14 19.56 -7.25
C GLU A 799 -23.99 18.80 -5.90
N PHE A 800 -22.90 19.13 -5.19
CA PHE A 800 -22.59 18.85 -3.77
C PHE A 800 -21.87 17.55 -3.34
N ASN A 801 -21.79 16.46 -4.12
CA ASN A 801 -20.95 15.29 -3.76
C ASN A 801 -19.87 14.96 -4.84
N HIS A 802 -18.63 15.39 -4.61
CA HIS A 802 -17.49 15.24 -5.53
C HIS A 802 -16.27 14.55 -4.87
N ASP A 803 -16.49 13.59 -3.98
CA ASP A 803 -15.39 12.92 -3.26
C ASP A 803 -14.67 11.84 -4.10
N GLY A 804 -15.32 11.36 -5.17
CA GLY A 804 -14.84 10.32 -6.08
C GLY A 804 -15.24 8.89 -5.69
N ASN A 805 -16.08 8.71 -4.65
CA ASN A 805 -16.35 7.41 -4.05
C ASN A 805 -17.67 6.75 -4.52
N CYS A 806 -18.39 7.33 -5.49
CA CYS A 806 -19.70 6.87 -5.97
C CYS A 806 -19.86 5.33 -6.15
N VAL A 807 -18.86 4.67 -6.74
CA VAL A 807 -18.84 3.19 -6.88
C VAL A 807 -18.86 2.50 -5.52
N GLN A 808 -18.05 2.98 -4.58
CA GLN A 808 -17.97 2.45 -3.23
C GLN A 808 -19.24 2.75 -2.41
N GLU A 809 -19.90 3.88 -2.67
CA GLU A 809 -21.18 4.24 -2.05
C GLU A 809 -22.32 3.33 -2.54
N TRP A 810 -22.33 2.98 -3.83
CA TRP A 810 -23.20 1.93 -4.39
C TRP A 810 -22.94 0.56 -3.74
N ASP A 811 -21.67 0.14 -3.65
CA ASP A 811 -21.27 -1.12 -3.02
C ASP A 811 -21.73 -1.16 -1.55
N ASP A 812 -21.51 -0.09 -0.78
CA ASP A 812 -21.96 0.02 0.60
C ASP A 812 -23.49 -0.05 0.71
N ALA A 813 -24.24 0.62 -0.20
CA ALA A 813 -25.71 0.53 -0.25
C ALA A 813 -26.20 -0.91 -0.49
N PHE A 814 -25.57 -1.59 -1.45
CA PHE A 814 -25.87 -2.96 -1.82
C PHE A 814 -25.61 -3.92 -0.66
N TRP A 815 -24.42 -3.87 -0.07
CA TRP A 815 -24.02 -4.77 1.01
C TRP A 815 -24.78 -4.50 2.33
N ASP A 816 -25.19 -3.26 2.60
CA ASP A 816 -26.04 -2.96 3.76
C ASP A 816 -27.45 -3.54 3.60
N VAL A 817 -28.10 -3.36 2.46
CA VAL A 817 -29.40 -4.02 2.19
C VAL A 817 -29.29 -5.54 2.29
N LYS A 818 -28.32 -6.15 1.60
CA LYS A 818 -28.13 -7.61 1.58
C LYS A 818 -27.99 -8.17 3.00
N ASN A 819 -27.27 -7.46 3.88
CA ASN A 819 -27.04 -7.87 5.26
C ASN A 819 -28.12 -7.36 6.24
N ARG A 820 -29.27 -6.88 5.74
CA ARG A 820 -30.41 -6.34 6.52
C ARG A 820 -30.03 -5.16 7.43
N ARG A 821 -29.00 -4.40 7.04
CA ARG A 821 -28.49 -3.19 7.70
C ARG A 821 -29.20 -1.95 7.18
N ALA A 822 -30.53 -1.98 7.28
CA ALA A 822 -31.47 -0.99 6.75
C ALA A 822 -32.57 -0.72 7.79
N TRP A 823 -33.27 0.41 7.69
CA TRP A 823 -34.37 0.76 8.61
C TRP A 823 -35.58 1.37 7.91
N GLU A 824 -36.71 1.40 8.62
CA GLU A 824 -37.96 1.98 8.13
C GLU A 824 -38.13 3.43 8.59
N ALA A 825 -38.55 4.31 7.68
CA ALA A 825 -38.88 5.71 7.96
C ALA A 825 -40.20 6.11 7.29
N TRP A 826 -40.88 7.11 7.84
CA TRP A 826 -42.08 7.71 7.26
C TRP A 826 -41.73 9.07 6.65
N LEU A 827 -42.05 9.26 5.36
CA LEU A 827 -41.83 10.49 4.61
C LEU A 827 -43.17 11.10 4.20
N LEU A 828 -43.25 12.43 4.11
CA LEU A 828 -44.44 13.10 3.57
C LEU A 828 -44.63 12.76 2.08
N GLU A 829 -45.87 12.63 1.64
CA GLU A 829 -46.22 12.38 0.24
C GLU A 829 -45.72 13.52 -0.66
N SER A 830 -45.92 14.76 -0.23
CA SER A 830 -45.48 15.99 -0.91
C SER A 830 -43.98 16.26 -0.82
N SER A 831 -43.23 15.50 -0.01
CA SER A 831 -41.76 15.53 -0.09
C SER A 831 -41.34 14.84 -1.37
N PRO A 832 -40.42 15.43 -2.18
CA PRO A 832 -39.90 14.74 -3.35
C PRO A 832 -39.36 13.38 -2.92
N ALA A 833 -39.56 12.36 -3.76
CA ALA A 833 -38.89 11.08 -3.55
C ALA A 833 -37.37 11.25 -3.54
N ASP A 834 -36.85 12.30 -4.18
CA ASP A 834 -35.43 12.64 -4.24
C ASP A 834 -34.79 12.80 -2.85
N LEU A 835 -34.00 11.79 -2.46
CA LEU A 835 -33.15 11.82 -1.27
C LEU A 835 -31.83 12.56 -1.50
N THR A 836 -31.56 13.06 -2.71
CA THR A 836 -30.39 13.91 -2.98
C THR A 836 -30.39 15.08 -1.98
N PRO A 837 -29.43 15.18 -1.05
CA PRO A 837 -29.35 16.28 -0.12
C PRO A 837 -28.87 17.51 -0.88
N VAL A 838 -29.50 18.66 -0.68
CA VAL A 838 -29.01 19.94 -1.19
C VAL A 838 -27.88 20.47 -0.26
N ALA A 839 -26.93 19.56 0.04
CA ALA A 839 -25.93 19.55 1.10
C ALA A 839 -26.53 19.44 2.54
N SER A 840 -25.81 19.68 3.66
CA SER A 840 -26.31 19.55 5.07
C SER A 840 -25.36 20.10 6.16
N THR A 841 -25.78 20.20 7.43
CA THR A 841 -24.83 20.26 8.57
C THR A 841 -24.06 18.94 8.81
N ARG A 842 -24.63 17.81 8.37
CA ARG A 842 -24.00 16.48 8.29
C ARG A 842 -23.01 16.38 7.11
N TYR A 843 -23.18 17.22 6.08
CA TYR A 843 -22.41 17.28 4.82
C TYR A 843 -22.36 18.70 4.24
N SER A 844 -21.47 19.57 4.72
CA SER A 844 -21.36 21.03 4.44
C SER A 844 -22.31 21.68 3.40
N GLY A 845 -23.51 22.09 3.87
CA GLY A 845 -24.57 22.92 3.23
C GLY A 845 -25.97 22.75 3.87
N GLY A 846 -27.08 22.50 3.13
CA GLY A 846 -28.45 22.38 3.71
C GLY A 846 -29.44 21.38 3.08
N GLU A 847 -29.76 20.30 3.80
CA GLU A 847 -30.49 19.09 3.32
C GLU A 847 -31.91 19.41 2.83
N THR A 848 -32.50 18.55 1.99
CA THR A 848 -33.96 18.60 1.81
C THR A 848 -34.61 18.30 3.15
N LYS A 849 -35.71 18.98 3.51
CA LYS A 849 -36.44 18.75 4.77
C LYS A 849 -36.79 17.27 5.02
N SER A 850 -36.86 16.48 3.94
CA SER A 850 -37.12 15.04 3.91
C SER A 850 -35.98 14.20 4.53
N THR A 851 -34.72 14.60 4.37
CA THR A 851 -33.54 13.75 4.68
C THR A 851 -32.80 14.12 5.96
N VAL A 852 -32.89 15.37 6.45
CA VAL A 852 -32.27 15.81 7.73
C VAL A 852 -32.58 14.86 8.89
N ASN A 853 -33.85 14.44 8.96
CA ASN A 853 -34.38 13.64 10.05
C ASN A 853 -34.24 12.13 9.81
N LEU A 854 -33.66 11.70 8.67
CA LEU A 854 -33.34 10.30 8.45
C LEU A 854 -32.12 9.94 9.28
N CYS A 855 -32.38 9.13 10.31
CA CYS A 855 -31.40 8.50 11.14
C CYS A 855 -31.86 7.09 11.49
N ALA A 856 -30.90 6.18 11.62
CA ALA A 856 -31.11 4.80 12.03
C ALA A 856 -31.45 4.76 13.53
N PRO A 857 -32.58 4.13 13.93
CA PRO A 857 -32.97 4.02 15.34
C PRO A 857 -32.03 3.09 16.12
N ASN A 858 -32.07 3.17 17.44
CA ASN A 858 -31.23 2.34 18.32
C ASN A 858 -31.45 0.84 18.04
N GLY A 859 -30.37 0.06 18.05
CA GLY A 859 -30.35 -1.37 17.68
C GLY A 859 -30.16 -1.62 16.17
N THR A 860 -30.27 -0.61 15.31
CA THR A 860 -30.00 -0.77 13.87
C THR A 860 -28.50 -0.94 13.62
N ALA A 861 -28.13 -1.94 12.83
CA ALA A 861 -26.77 -2.11 12.31
C ALA A 861 -26.61 -1.37 10.97
N ILE A 862 -25.46 -0.71 10.76
CA ILE A 862 -25.06 -0.02 9.51
C ILE A 862 -23.58 -0.30 9.21
N SER A 863 -23.12 -0.25 7.95
CA SER A 863 -21.70 -0.44 7.61
C SER A 863 -20.79 0.50 8.42
N ALA A 864 -19.67 -0.02 8.95
CA ALA A 864 -18.71 0.80 9.71
C ALA A 864 -17.92 1.79 8.84
N ARG A 865 -18.12 1.77 7.51
CA ARG A 865 -17.68 2.85 6.61
C ARG A 865 -18.56 4.10 6.69
N HIS A 866 -19.64 4.06 7.47
CA HIS A 866 -20.55 5.18 7.68
C HIS A 866 -20.33 5.88 9.02
N ASN A 867 -20.67 7.17 9.06
CA ASN A 867 -20.50 8.02 10.23
C ASN A 867 -21.55 7.67 11.31
N PRO A 868 -21.20 7.53 12.61
CA PRO A 868 -22.15 7.42 13.71
C PRO A 868 -23.25 8.50 13.75
N ALA A 869 -23.05 9.64 13.06
CA ALA A 869 -24.07 10.66 12.82
C ALA A 869 -25.31 10.16 12.04
N PHE A 870 -25.26 8.98 11.40
CA PHE A 870 -26.45 8.30 10.87
C PHE A 870 -27.31 7.68 11.98
N CYS A 871 -26.77 7.37 13.15
CA CYS A 871 -27.55 6.88 14.29
C CYS A 871 -28.33 8.03 14.93
N CYS A 872 -29.61 7.83 15.27
CA CYS A 872 -30.41 8.88 15.92
C CYS A 872 -29.84 9.32 17.29
N ALA A 873 -29.13 8.43 17.98
CA ALA A 873 -28.41 8.75 19.21
C ALA A 873 -27.10 9.54 19.00
N GLY A 874 -26.61 9.65 17.76
CA GLY A 874 -25.31 10.23 17.42
C GLY A 874 -24.09 9.37 17.79
N PHE A 875 -24.32 8.17 18.33
CA PHE A 875 -23.29 7.20 18.69
C PHE A 875 -23.76 5.77 18.42
N GLY A 876 -22.80 4.85 18.34
CA GLY A 876 -23.02 3.42 18.19
C GLY A 876 -21.71 2.66 18.40
N LYS A 877 -21.83 1.35 18.62
CA LYS A 877 -20.71 0.47 18.96
C LYS A 877 -20.27 -0.32 17.74
N GLU A 878 -18.96 -0.36 17.48
CA GLU A 878 -18.38 -1.12 16.37
C GLU A 878 -18.28 -2.61 16.71
N TYR A 879 -18.77 -3.45 15.81
CA TYR A 879 -18.75 -4.91 15.90
C TYR A 879 -17.98 -5.53 14.73
N TRP A 880 -17.41 -6.69 14.99
CA TRP A 880 -16.54 -7.42 14.07
C TRP A 880 -17.11 -8.83 13.85
N ALA A 881 -17.45 -9.19 12.61
CA ALA A 881 -17.70 -10.59 12.28
C ALA A 881 -16.38 -11.36 12.13
N PRO A 882 -16.40 -12.70 12.31
CA PRO A 882 -15.32 -13.59 11.86
C PRO A 882 -14.99 -13.47 10.36
N THR A 883 -15.86 -12.85 9.55
CA THR A 883 -15.74 -12.68 8.10
C THR A 883 -15.19 -11.30 7.66
N VAL A 884 -14.51 -10.57 8.55
CA VAL A 884 -13.86 -9.26 8.30
C VAL A 884 -14.83 -8.09 7.99
N GLU A 885 -16.13 -8.33 7.85
CA GLU A 885 -17.13 -7.25 7.83
C GLU A 885 -17.19 -6.54 9.21
N LYS A 886 -17.13 -5.20 9.18
CA LYS A 886 -17.30 -4.29 10.32
C LYS A 886 -18.63 -3.55 10.19
N TRP A 887 -19.40 -3.45 11.27
CA TRP A 887 -20.61 -2.63 11.32
C TRP A 887 -20.72 -1.88 12.65
N ILE A 888 -21.51 -0.82 12.66
CA ILE A 888 -21.86 -0.04 13.85
C ILE A 888 -23.30 -0.39 14.23
N VAL A 889 -23.55 -0.71 15.50
CA VAL A 889 -24.92 -0.82 16.05
C VAL A 889 -25.28 0.47 16.77
N CYS A 890 -26.33 1.14 16.30
CA CYS A 890 -26.74 2.45 16.80
C CYS A 890 -27.25 2.41 18.24
N GLY A 891 -26.89 3.41 19.05
CA GLY A 891 -27.42 3.60 20.41
C GLY A 891 -26.77 2.75 21.51
N GLU A 892 -25.81 1.88 21.18
CA GLU A 892 -24.92 1.24 22.16
C GLU A 892 -23.66 2.08 22.36
N ARG A 893 -23.18 2.18 23.62
CA ARG A 893 -21.90 2.79 23.99
C ARG A 893 -20.88 1.73 24.40
#